data_AF-A0A9E0XE01-F1
#
_entry.id   AF-A0A9E0XE01-F1
#
_cell.length_a   1.000
_cell.length_b   1.000
_cell.length_c   1.000
_cell.angle_alpha   90.00
_cell.angle_beta   90.00
_cell.angle_gamma   90.00
#
_symmetry.space_group_name_H-M   'P 1'
#
loop_
_entity.id
_entity.type
_entity.pdbx_description
1 polymer ?
#
loop_
_entity_poly.entity_id
_entity_poly.type
_entity_poly.pdbx_seq_one_letter_code
_entity_poly.pdbx_strand_id
1 'polypeptide(L)'
;MTPPPAGTPAAACPATDPTRRAPAPARLAAACWTGLKNFAALSGDTSYLWIRWLILRGVGLVFLIVFTGLLKEGQALIGPAGLAPLGDFFTRLTQEVPQPLAAFWRAPGLFWINSGAGMITAVAWLGWLAAAALLLNLWPRLMLFVCWLTFLSFVTTLRVFSQTQVDQLMLETALLCLPFAPAGWRPGLGADRPPRPITVLMLRLFLLRIMLEAGCMKLFLGDAHWRDFTAMDALYETTPFPTILGYFDFQLPHWWHVGEWALTFVAEIVAPLVAVFGGRRARWVAFVAWVMLQTGIQLTNSFGWLNTTSVALGLILLDDTLLAGVARMLRLRRLAGWLETRAIRRSAPAVPAWKLYGLRVLLWGQLILALHVFGVNFCGFPTDDFFSRRVSPLYVRFQSANSYSLYAALVPKRMLVEFEGSNDGGKTWRPYEFRYQAQREDQIPGFIAPYYARFEATLQGETLNETASTLYEVVAAKLIEREPGVMKLFRADPFPDHRPGLIRLPVSQLKFTDLVAYRATGRYWRKETLGTYQPAIYLTAEGKAARAETPLDELRVMAAQGNAEAQAGLGELYFSGGEDVKSDPVQAVGWLRQAAQQGQPRAQFLLGLCYANGRGLAKNVGEAARWYRLAALQGDGFAQINLGFLYGAGEGVARDEIEALGWLNVAATSDAPDAAKIRDGAERGATPTAVLAGRQRAQALQAEIAANKRGAH
;
A
#
# COMPACT_ATOMS: atom_id res chain seq x y z
N MET A 1 -68.90 53.05 54.70
CA MET A 1 -67.74 53.67 55.38
C MET A 1 -66.57 53.73 54.41
N THR A 2 -66.52 54.79 53.62
CA THR A 2 -65.30 55.52 53.22
C THR A 2 -65.08 56.64 54.27
N PRO A 3 -63.93 57.36 54.43
CA PRO A 3 -62.67 57.48 53.64
C PRO A 3 -61.40 57.48 54.58
N PRO A 4 -60.24 58.15 54.32
CA PRO A 4 -59.46 58.43 53.09
C PRO A 4 -57.98 57.90 53.16
N PRO A 5 -57.20 58.04 52.07
CA PRO A 5 -55.75 57.82 52.01
C PRO A 5 -54.95 59.12 52.17
N ALA A 6 -53.73 59.06 52.73
CA ALA A 6 -52.55 59.88 52.38
C ALA A 6 -51.38 59.65 53.36
N GLY A 7 -50.15 59.61 52.84
CA GLY A 7 -48.96 59.96 53.62
C GLY A 7 -47.71 59.10 53.37
N THR A 8 -46.97 59.38 52.30
CA THR A 8 -45.50 59.33 52.34
C THR A 8 -44.98 60.50 53.18
N PRO A 9 -43.86 60.34 53.94
CA PRO A 9 -42.56 60.70 53.35
C PRO A 9 -41.32 59.92 53.84
N ALA A 10 -40.31 59.94 52.95
CA ALA A 10 -38.86 60.08 53.18
C ALA A 10 -38.04 59.00 53.94
N ALA A 11 -37.31 58.23 53.13
CA ALA A 11 -35.86 57.97 53.18
C ALA A 11 -35.13 57.92 54.54
N ALA A 12 -34.66 56.72 54.88
CA ALA A 12 -33.44 56.50 55.68
C ALA A 12 -32.58 55.42 55.01
N CYS A 13 -31.29 55.71 54.86
CA CYS A 13 -30.25 54.89 54.23
C CYS A 13 -30.15 53.45 54.78
N PRO A 14 -29.83 52.45 53.94
CA PRO A 14 -29.47 51.12 54.42
C PRO A 14 -28.00 51.11 54.87
N ALA A 15 -27.77 50.65 56.09
CA ALA A 15 -26.45 50.31 56.60
C ALA A 15 -25.85 49.12 55.83
N THR A 16 -24.66 49.34 55.28
CA THR A 16 -23.57 48.37 55.03
C THR A 16 -23.31 47.55 56.31
N ASP A 17 -22.94 46.26 56.37
CA ASP A 17 -22.21 45.26 55.56
C ASP A 17 -22.41 43.89 56.34
N PRO A 18 -21.87 42.69 56.02
CA PRO A 18 -20.91 42.34 55.00
C PRO A 18 -21.18 41.08 54.17
N THR A 19 -20.66 41.14 52.95
CA THR A 19 -20.10 40.05 52.14
C THR A 19 -20.04 38.64 52.78
N ARG A 20 -20.85 37.71 52.25
CA ARG A 20 -20.33 36.40 51.81
C ARG A 20 -20.36 36.33 50.28
N ARG A 21 -19.49 37.14 49.67
CA ARG A 21 -19.02 36.87 48.31
C ARG A 21 -18.22 35.57 48.42
N ALA A 22 -18.76 34.46 47.92
CA ALA A 22 -17.93 33.29 47.62
C ALA A 22 -16.75 33.77 46.74
N PRO A 23 -15.51 33.34 47.01
CA PRO A 23 -14.32 33.92 46.39
C PRO A 23 -14.41 33.78 44.86
N ALA A 24 -13.88 34.74 44.11
CA ALA A 24 -13.78 34.71 42.63
C ALA A 24 -13.42 33.31 42.03
N PRO A 25 -12.52 32.50 42.63
CA PRO A 25 -12.30 31.11 42.20
C PRO A 25 -13.52 30.20 42.27
N ALA A 26 -14.48 30.40 43.19
CA ALA A 26 -15.71 29.63 43.28
C ALA A 26 -16.70 29.97 42.15
N ARG A 27 -16.74 31.23 41.69
CA ARG A 27 -17.49 31.62 40.48
C ARG A 27 -16.84 31.10 39.21
N LEU A 28 -15.51 31.13 39.12
CA LEU A 28 -14.75 30.51 38.02
C LEU A 28 -14.90 29.00 38.02
N ALA A 29 -14.86 28.34 39.18
CA ALA A 29 -15.05 26.90 39.32
C ALA A 29 -16.50 26.50 39.00
N ALA A 30 -17.50 27.28 39.41
CA ALA A 30 -18.90 27.07 39.04
C ALA A 30 -19.16 27.33 37.55
N ALA A 31 -18.54 28.35 36.96
CA ALA A 31 -18.61 28.62 35.52
C ALA A 31 -17.91 27.51 34.70
N CYS A 32 -16.70 27.10 35.09
CA CYS A 32 -16.01 25.94 34.54
C CYS A 32 -16.81 24.65 34.72
N TRP A 33 -17.55 24.51 35.83
CA TRP A 33 -18.38 23.34 36.10
C TRP A 33 -19.64 23.28 35.24
N THR A 34 -20.28 24.43 35.05
CA THR A 34 -21.40 24.57 34.13
C THR A 34 -20.91 24.34 32.68
N GLY A 35 -19.71 24.83 32.37
CA GLY A 35 -18.96 24.51 31.15
C GLY A 35 -18.68 23.02 30.98
N LEU A 36 -18.31 22.31 32.05
CA LEU A 36 -18.04 20.87 32.02
C LEU A 36 -19.32 20.01 31.88
N LYS A 37 -20.44 20.46 32.47
CA LYS A 37 -21.76 19.84 32.25
C LYS A 37 -22.24 20.03 30.81
N ASN A 38 -21.99 21.20 30.24
CA ASN A 38 -22.23 21.48 28.82
C ASN A 38 -21.27 20.70 27.90
N PHE A 39 -20.02 20.47 28.34
CA PHE A 39 -18.98 19.66 27.68
C PHE A 39 -19.41 18.20 27.52
N ALA A 40 -19.92 17.58 28.59
CA ALA A 40 -20.34 16.17 28.58
C ALA A 40 -21.75 15.93 28.01
N ALA A 41 -22.39 16.97 27.43
CA ALA A 41 -23.80 16.93 27.03
C ALA A 41 -24.75 16.53 28.17
N LEU A 42 -24.35 16.80 29.42
CA LEU A 42 -25.06 16.44 30.66
C LEU A 42 -26.01 17.56 31.14
N SER A 43 -26.01 18.72 30.49
CA SER A 43 -26.84 19.86 30.87
C SER A 43 -28.33 19.72 30.50
N GLY A 44 -28.73 18.67 29.79
CA GLY A 44 -30.13 18.36 29.48
C GLY A 44 -30.72 19.14 28.29
N ASP A 45 -30.12 20.27 27.91
CA ASP A 45 -30.61 21.13 26.82
C ASP A 45 -30.15 20.71 25.41
N THR A 46 -29.47 19.56 25.27
CA THR A 46 -28.97 19.05 23.98
C THR A 46 -29.61 17.72 23.63
N SER A 47 -30.18 17.64 22.43
CA SER A 47 -30.74 16.43 21.83
C SER A 47 -29.90 15.99 20.63
N TYR A 48 -29.74 14.68 20.44
CA TYR A 48 -28.95 14.09 19.34
C TYR A 48 -29.77 13.05 18.56
N LEU A 49 -31.09 13.22 18.50
CA LEU A 49 -31.99 12.19 18.01
C LEU A 49 -31.77 11.91 16.53
N TRP A 50 -31.70 12.95 15.70
CA TRP A 50 -31.54 12.81 14.25
C TRP A 50 -30.11 12.48 13.85
N ILE A 51 -29.15 13.16 14.47
CA ILE A 51 -27.72 12.91 14.28
C ILE A 51 -27.39 11.46 14.60
N ARG A 52 -27.97 10.89 15.66
CA ARG A 52 -27.81 9.48 16.01
C ARG A 52 -28.17 8.56 14.85
N TRP A 53 -29.32 8.77 14.23
CA TRP A 53 -29.79 7.92 13.14
C TRP A 53 -28.98 8.09 11.87
N LEU A 54 -28.52 9.30 11.58
CA LEU A 54 -27.65 9.58 10.45
C LEU A 54 -26.33 8.81 10.57
N ILE A 55 -25.72 8.82 11.76
CA ILE A 55 -24.47 8.09 12.04
C ILE A 55 -24.68 6.58 11.93
N LEU A 56 -25.73 6.03 12.55
CA LEU A 56 -25.98 4.58 12.50
C LEU A 56 -26.22 4.07 11.07
N ARG A 57 -26.88 4.88 10.22
CA ARG A 57 -27.02 4.56 8.79
C ARG A 57 -25.71 4.69 8.03
N GLY A 58 -24.89 5.69 8.34
CA GLY A 58 -23.55 5.80 7.78
C GLY A 58 -22.72 4.54 8.07
N VAL A 59 -22.71 4.11 9.34
CA VAL A 59 -22.03 2.87 9.76
C VAL A 59 -22.63 1.64 9.06
N GLY A 60 -23.95 1.54 8.97
CA GLY A 60 -24.62 0.44 8.26
C GLY A 60 -24.32 0.39 6.77
N LEU A 61 -24.31 1.54 6.08
CA LEU A 61 -23.96 1.65 4.66
C LEU A 61 -22.51 1.21 4.42
N VAL A 62 -21.62 1.63 5.30
CA VAL A 62 -20.21 1.24 5.28
C VAL A 62 -20.07 -0.28 5.43
N PHE A 63 -20.70 -0.89 6.43
CA PHE A 63 -20.68 -2.35 6.56
C PHE A 63 -21.25 -3.05 5.33
N LEU A 64 -22.32 -2.51 4.75
CA LEU A 64 -22.93 -3.06 3.53
C LEU A 64 -21.92 -3.07 2.37
N ILE A 65 -21.19 -1.97 2.16
CA ILE A 65 -20.14 -1.87 1.12
C ILE A 65 -19.04 -2.89 1.41
N VAL A 66 -18.55 -2.97 2.64
CA VAL A 66 -17.47 -3.87 3.03
C VAL A 66 -17.86 -5.34 2.84
N PHE A 67 -19.02 -5.77 3.33
CA PHE A 67 -19.49 -7.14 3.14
C PHE A 67 -19.78 -7.45 1.67
N THR A 68 -20.21 -6.47 0.88
CA THR A 68 -20.35 -6.66 -0.58
C THR A 68 -19.00 -6.93 -1.23
N GLY A 69 -17.95 -6.22 -0.81
CA GLY A 69 -16.57 -6.49 -1.24
C GLY A 69 -16.10 -7.89 -0.85
N LEU A 70 -16.29 -8.26 0.43
CA LEU A 70 -15.94 -9.59 0.95
C LEU A 70 -16.67 -10.73 0.23
N LEU A 71 -17.94 -10.55 -0.14
CA LEU A 71 -18.71 -11.54 -0.89
C LEU A 71 -18.16 -11.72 -2.31
N LYS A 72 -17.88 -10.62 -3.02
CA LYS A 72 -17.36 -10.66 -4.40
C LYS A 72 -15.95 -11.24 -4.44
N GLU A 73 -15.08 -10.77 -3.56
CA GLU A 73 -13.68 -11.20 -3.52
C GLU A 73 -13.51 -12.57 -2.92
N GLY A 74 -14.24 -12.89 -1.84
CA GLY A 74 -14.24 -14.22 -1.24
C GLY A 74 -14.61 -15.29 -2.27
N GLN A 75 -15.60 -15.06 -3.11
CA GLN A 75 -15.94 -16.01 -4.17
C GLN A 75 -14.84 -16.16 -5.23
N ALA A 76 -14.21 -15.05 -5.64
CA ALA A 76 -13.15 -15.06 -6.65
C ALA A 76 -11.84 -15.68 -6.13
N LEU A 77 -11.47 -15.41 -4.88
CA LEU A 77 -10.19 -15.81 -4.30
C LEU A 77 -10.24 -17.17 -3.61
N ILE A 78 -11.30 -17.47 -2.86
CA ILE A 78 -11.37 -18.63 -1.96
C ILE A 78 -12.60 -19.52 -2.20
N GLY A 79 -13.42 -19.23 -3.21
CA GLY A 79 -14.56 -20.08 -3.57
C GLY A 79 -14.17 -21.49 -4.03
N PRO A 80 -15.15 -22.40 -4.24
CA PRO A 80 -14.90 -23.77 -4.73
C PRO A 80 -14.16 -23.82 -6.08
N ALA A 81 -14.30 -22.75 -6.88
CA ALA A 81 -13.58 -22.52 -8.14
C ALA A 81 -12.68 -21.27 -8.05
N GLY A 82 -12.32 -20.85 -6.84
CA GLY A 82 -11.51 -19.66 -6.57
C GLY A 82 -10.01 -19.90 -6.77
N LEU A 83 -9.25 -18.80 -6.80
CA LEU A 83 -7.80 -18.77 -7.03
C LEU A 83 -6.98 -19.62 -6.06
N ALA A 84 -7.41 -19.74 -4.81
CA ALA A 84 -6.82 -20.60 -3.81
C ALA A 84 -7.97 -21.39 -3.15
N PRO A 85 -8.28 -22.62 -3.63
CA PRO A 85 -9.28 -23.46 -2.98
C PRO A 85 -8.91 -23.62 -1.50
N LEU A 86 -9.80 -23.22 -0.61
CA LEU A 86 -9.56 -23.06 0.85
C LEU A 86 -8.89 -24.25 1.54
N GLY A 87 -9.10 -25.46 1.03
CA GLY A 87 -8.50 -26.68 1.59
C GLY A 87 -6.97 -26.62 1.63
N ASP A 88 -6.34 -26.17 0.54
CA ASP A 88 -4.88 -26.14 0.43
C ASP A 88 -4.28 -24.94 1.17
N PHE A 89 -4.95 -23.79 1.15
CA PHE A 89 -4.52 -22.57 1.83
C PHE A 89 -4.46 -22.75 3.34
N PHE A 90 -5.52 -23.29 3.96
CA PHE A 90 -5.56 -23.50 5.41
C PHE A 90 -4.60 -24.61 5.87
N THR A 91 -4.35 -25.62 5.03
CA THR A 91 -3.37 -26.67 5.31
C THR A 91 -1.93 -26.13 5.32
N ARG A 92 -1.61 -25.14 4.46
CA ARG A 92 -0.31 -24.46 4.48
C ARG A 92 -0.20 -23.45 5.63
N LEU A 93 -1.27 -22.72 5.94
CA LEU A 93 -1.28 -21.72 7.03
C LEU A 93 -1.15 -22.37 8.42
N THR A 94 -1.66 -23.59 8.61
CA THR A 94 -1.46 -24.37 9.84
C THR A 94 -0.05 -24.95 9.95
N GLN A 95 0.68 -25.12 8.85
CA GLN A 95 2.09 -25.53 8.86
C GLN A 95 3.03 -24.37 9.27
N GLU A 96 2.68 -23.12 8.96
CA GLU A 96 3.45 -21.92 9.35
C GLU A 96 3.25 -21.49 10.82
N VAL A 97 2.15 -21.92 11.47
CA VAL A 97 1.86 -21.60 12.88
C VAL A 97 1.92 -22.88 13.74
N PRO A 98 3.10 -23.28 14.24
CA PRO A 98 3.32 -24.61 14.82
C PRO A 98 2.65 -24.87 16.18
N GLN A 99 1.93 -23.90 16.77
CA GLN A 99 1.29 -24.07 18.09
C GLN A 99 -0.24 -23.89 18.01
N PRO A 100 -1.03 -24.95 18.30
CA PRO A 100 -2.50 -24.90 18.21
C PRO A 100 -3.14 -23.92 19.20
N LEU A 101 -2.55 -23.76 20.38
CA LEU A 101 -2.99 -22.77 21.38
C LEU A 101 -2.69 -21.33 20.94
N ALA A 102 -1.56 -21.09 20.28
CA ALA A 102 -1.24 -19.76 19.76
C ALA A 102 -2.15 -19.39 18.58
N ALA A 103 -2.51 -20.34 17.73
CA ALA A 103 -3.50 -20.17 16.66
C ALA A 103 -4.90 -19.82 17.21
N PHE A 104 -5.35 -20.52 18.26
CA PHE A 104 -6.63 -20.27 18.95
C PHE A 104 -6.75 -18.83 19.49
N TRP A 105 -5.71 -18.32 20.17
CA TRP A 105 -5.71 -16.96 20.71
C TRP A 105 -5.34 -15.86 19.70
N ARG A 106 -4.68 -16.19 18.57
CA ARG A 106 -4.32 -15.22 17.51
C ARG A 106 -5.41 -15.06 16.45
N ALA A 107 -6.25 -16.09 16.25
CA ALA A 107 -7.33 -16.09 15.27
C ALA A 107 -8.67 -16.53 15.90
N PRO A 108 -9.23 -15.76 16.84
CA PRO A 108 -10.57 -15.99 17.38
C PRO A 108 -11.61 -15.59 16.33
N GLY A 109 -11.81 -16.42 15.31
CA GLY A 109 -12.94 -16.29 14.40
C GLY A 109 -14.09 -17.21 14.81
N LEU A 110 -15.31 -16.92 14.37
CA LEU A 110 -16.40 -17.91 14.35
C LEU A 110 -16.08 -19.16 13.48
N PHE A 111 -14.94 -19.17 12.80
CA PHE A 111 -14.38 -20.26 11.98
C PHE A 111 -13.85 -21.47 12.78
N TRP A 112 -14.10 -21.52 14.09
CA TRP A 112 -13.72 -22.66 14.93
C TRP A 112 -14.56 -23.92 14.68
N ILE A 113 -15.65 -23.82 13.90
CA ILE A 113 -16.52 -24.95 13.55
C ILE A 113 -16.18 -25.51 12.15
N ASN A 114 -15.92 -24.64 11.17
CA ASN A 114 -15.63 -25.04 9.79
C ASN A 114 -14.98 -23.87 8.99
N SER A 115 -13.87 -24.13 8.30
CA SER A 115 -13.16 -23.16 7.43
C SER A 115 -13.52 -23.29 5.93
N GLY A 116 -14.53 -24.09 5.60
CA GLY A 116 -14.98 -24.29 4.22
C GLY A 116 -15.60 -23.05 3.58
N ALA A 117 -15.52 -22.97 2.25
CA ALA A 117 -16.02 -21.85 1.43
C ALA A 117 -17.47 -21.46 1.74
N GLY A 118 -18.32 -22.46 2.02
CA GLY A 118 -19.72 -22.26 2.37
C GLY A 118 -19.91 -21.47 3.67
N MET A 119 -19.08 -21.73 4.69
CA MET A 119 -19.17 -21.03 5.98
C MET A 119 -18.71 -19.58 5.85
N ILE A 120 -17.62 -19.32 5.11
CA ILE A 120 -17.14 -17.96 4.83
C ILE A 120 -18.21 -17.14 4.10
N THR A 121 -18.82 -17.73 3.09
CA THR A 121 -19.91 -17.11 2.33
C THR A 121 -21.12 -16.84 3.22
N ALA A 122 -21.51 -17.79 4.07
CA ALA A 122 -22.62 -17.64 5.02
C ALA A 122 -22.39 -16.51 6.03
N VAL A 123 -21.18 -16.41 6.60
CA VAL A 123 -20.82 -15.33 7.55
C VAL A 123 -20.82 -13.97 6.86
N ALA A 124 -20.31 -13.88 5.63
CA ALA A 124 -20.35 -12.64 4.85
C ALA A 124 -21.79 -12.21 4.53
N TRP A 125 -22.67 -13.14 4.13
CA TRP A 125 -24.10 -12.86 3.92
C TRP A 125 -24.82 -12.47 5.21
N LEU A 126 -24.50 -13.11 6.34
CA LEU A 126 -25.07 -12.74 7.64
C LEU A 126 -24.70 -11.30 8.01
N GLY A 127 -23.43 -10.92 7.84
CA GLY A 127 -22.98 -9.54 8.03
C GLY A 127 -23.67 -8.56 7.09
N TRP A 128 -23.81 -8.92 5.81
CA TRP A 128 -24.49 -8.10 4.81
C TRP A 128 -25.98 -7.88 5.15
N LEU A 129 -26.70 -8.94 5.51
CA LEU A 129 -28.11 -8.88 5.90
C LEU A 129 -28.29 -8.05 7.17
N ALA A 130 -27.38 -8.17 8.15
CA ALA A 130 -27.38 -7.35 9.34
C ALA A 130 -27.15 -5.86 9.01
N ALA A 131 -26.23 -5.56 8.09
CA ALA A 131 -25.98 -4.19 7.64
C ALA A 131 -27.21 -3.58 6.93
N ALA A 132 -27.86 -4.36 6.06
CA ALA A 132 -29.11 -3.96 5.40
C ALA A 132 -30.25 -3.75 6.43
N ALA A 133 -30.38 -4.65 7.41
CA ALA A 133 -31.34 -4.54 8.49
C ALA A 133 -31.08 -3.29 9.35
N LEU A 134 -29.83 -2.96 9.64
CA LEU A 134 -29.44 -1.74 10.34
C LEU A 134 -29.86 -0.47 9.56
N LEU A 135 -29.67 -0.45 8.24
CA LEU A 135 -30.12 0.65 7.37
C LEU A 135 -31.64 0.81 7.38
N LEU A 136 -32.36 -0.31 7.37
CA LEU A 136 -33.82 -0.38 7.46
C LEU A 136 -34.36 -0.18 8.89
N ASN A 137 -33.47 0.07 9.85
CA ASN A 137 -33.81 0.31 11.25
C ASN A 137 -34.53 -0.87 11.92
N LEU A 138 -34.09 -2.08 11.57
CA LEU A 138 -34.51 -3.34 12.19
C LEU A 138 -33.45 -3.71 13.23
N TRP A 139 -33.88 -3.76 14.49
CA TRP A 139 -33.10 -4.08 15.69
C TRP A 139 -31.66 -3.52 15.71
N PRO A 140 -31.47 -2.18 15.65
CA PRO A 140 -30.18 -1.57 15.33
C PRO A 140 -29.02 -2.02 16.22
N ARG A 141 -29.27 -2.16 17.53
CA ARG A 141 -28.23 -2.59 18.48
C ARG A 141 -27.76 -4.03 18.21
N LEU A 142 -28.69 -4.96 17.94
CA LEU A 142 -28.32 -6.34 17.64
C LEU A 142 -27.64 -6.41 16.28
N MET A 143 -28.20 -5.76 15.27
CA MET A 143 -27.63 -5.80 13.91
C MET A 143 -26.22 -5.20 13.87
N LEU A 144 -25.97 -4.11 14.60
CA LEU A 144 -24.63 -3.54 14.73
C LEU A 144 -23.65 -4.50 15.43
N PHE A 145 -24.12 -5.25 16.43
CA PHE A 145 -23.31 -6.28 17.11
C PHE A 145 -22.99 -7.45 16.18
N VAL A 146 -23.98 -7.91 15.40
CA VAL A 146 -23.79 -8.95 14.39
C VAL A 146 -22.81 -8.48 13.31
N CYS A 147 -22.93 -7.25 12.80
CA CYS A 147 -21.98 -6.67 11.86
C CYS A 147 -20.56 -6.66 12.45
N TRP A 148 -20.41 -6.17 13.69
CA TRP A 148 -19.12 -6.13 14.38
C TRP A 148 -18.50 -7.52 14.55
N LEU A 149 -19.28 -8.50 15.02
CA LEU A 149 -18.81 -9.86 15.28
C LEU A 149 -18.43 -10.61 14.00
N THR A 150 -19.26 -10.51 12.97
CA THR A 150 -19.00 -11.13 11.66
C THR A 150 -17.78 -10.50 11.00
N PHE A 151 -17.65 -9.16 11.06
CA PHE A 151 -16.49 -8.46 10.53
C PHE A 151 -15.19 -8.77 11.30
N LEU A 152 -15.25 -8.82 12.63
CA LEU A 152 -14.11 -9.21 13.48
C LEU A 152 -13.55 -10.58 13.08
N SER A 153 -14.42 -11.52 12.71
CA SER A 153 -14.02 -12.86 12.25
C SER A 153 -13.20 -12.81 10.96
N PHE A 154 -13.48 -11.87 10.05
CA PHE A 154 -12.67 -11.68 8.84
C PHE A 154 -11.31 -11.06 9.15
N VAL A 155 -11.27 -10.05 10.03
CA VAL A 155 -10.03 -9.35 10.40
C VAL A 155 -9.05 -10.27 11.12
N THR A 156 -9.53 -11.14 12.01
CA THR A 156 -8.69 -12.03 12.81
C THR A 156 -8.26 -13.30 12.08
N THR A 157 -9.14 -13.88 11.24
CA THR A 157 -8.87 -15.14 10.53
C THR A 157 -8.22 -14.94 9.16
N LEU A 158 -8.38 -13.79 8.52
CA LEU A 158 -7.92 -13.57 7.15
C LEU A 158 -7.11 -12.28 7.00
N ARG A 159 -5.89 -12.27 7.57
CA ARG A 159 -4.87 -11.23 7.33
C ARG A 159 -4.55 -11.02 5.84
N VAL A 160 -4.94 -11.94 4.97
CA VAL A 160 -4.80 -11.84 3.51
C VAL A 160 -5.75 -10.82 2.87
N PHE A 161 -6.93 -10.57 3.46
CA PHE A 161 -7.92 -9.60 2.96
C PHE A 161 -8.00 -8.31 3.79
N SER A 162 -7.34 -8.30 4.96
CA SER A 162 -7.52 -7.28 6.00
C SER A 162 -6.20 -7.10 6.77
N GLN A 163 -5.34 -6.21 6.28
CA GLN A 163 -4.23 -5.63 7.06
C GLN A 163 -4.34 -4.11 7.19
N THR A 164 -5.36 -3.50 6.58
CA THR A 164 -5.45 -2.04 6.56
C THR A 164 -5.88 -1.50 7.94
N GLN A 165 -5.20 -0.45 8.41
CA GLN A 165 -5.55 0.33 9.62
C GLN A 165 -7.05 0.74 9.64
N VAL A 166 -7.64 0.87 8.44
CA VAL A 166 -9.07 1.12 8.17
C VAL A 166 -9.98 0.08 8.83
N ASP A 167 -9.69 -1.21 8.71
CA ASP A 167 -10.56 -2.27 9.20
C ASP A 167 -10.63 -2.26 10.75
N GLN A 168 -9.56 -1.86 11.44
CA GLN A 168 -9.53 -1.75 12.91
C GLN A 168 -10.33 -0.54 13.43
N LEU A 169 -10.21 0.63 12.78
CA LEU A 169 -11.01 1.80 13.12
C LEU A 169 -12.52 1.52 13.01
N MET A 170 -12.91 0.69 12.03
CA MET A 170 -14.31 0.32 11.84
C MET A 170 -14.84 -0.49 13.01
N LEU A 171 -14.06 -1.46 13.47
CA LEU A 171 -14.40 -2.31 14.62
C LEU A 171 -14.57 -1.46 15.88
N GLU A 172 -13.67 -0.50 16.12
CA GLU A 172 -13.76 0.41 17.26
C GLU A 172 -14.99 1.33 17.16
N THR A 173 -15.24 1.91 15.98
CA THR A 173 -16.38 2.80 15.72
C THR A 173 -17.70 2.06 15.95
N ALA A 174 -17.82 0.84 15.43
CA ALA A 174 -19.02 0.02 15.60
C ALA A 174 -19.26 -0.35 17.07
N LEU A 175 -18.22 -0.72 17.81
CA LEU A 175 -18.29 -1.03 19.24
C LEU A 175 -18.77 0.18 20.05
N LEU A 176 -18.24 1.38 19.75
CA LEU A 176 -18.66 2.63 20.40
C LEU A 176 -20.09 3.06 20.02
N CYS A 177 -20.57 2.69 18.84
CA CYS A 177 -21.93 2.96 18.40
C CYS A 177 -22.99 2.02 19.01
N LEU A 178 -22.63 0.86 19.59
CA LEU A 178 -23.57 -0.06 20.24
C LEU A 178 -24.40 0.55 21.39
N PRO A 179 -23.78 1.21 22.39
CA PRO A 179 -24.54 1.89 23.44
C PRO A 179 -25.28 3.13 22.92
N PHE A 180 -24.87 3.67 21.76
CA PHE A 180 -25.49 4.82 21.12
C PHE A 180 -26.76 4.41 20.36
N ALA A 181 -26.78 3.20 19.80
CA ALA A 181 -27.94 2.62 19.12
C ALA A 181 -29.14 2.44 20.07
N PRO A 182 -30.36 2.80 19.63
CA PRO A 182 -31.57 2.61 20.41
C PRO A 182 -31.89 1.12 20.58
N ALA A 183 -32.48 0.78 21.72
CA ALA A 183 -32.95 -0.57 22.02
C ALA A 183 -34.34 -0.81 21.39
N GLY A 184 -34.65 -2.09 21.14
CA GLY A 184 -35.93 -2.53 20.59
C GLY A 184 -35.83 -3.01 19.14
N TRP A 185 -36.87 -3.71 18.70
CA TRP A 185 -36.92 -4.41 17.42
C TRP A 185 -37.10 -3.48 16.21
N ARG A 186 -37.87 -2.40 16.32
CA ARG A 186 -38.04 -1.40 15.23
C ARG A 186 -38.29 -0.02 15.82
N PRO A 187 -37.26 0.64 16.37
CA PRO A 187 -37.42 1.95 17.00
C PRO A 187 -37.91 2.97 15.96
N GLY A 188 -38.85 3.85 16.29
CA GLY A 188 -39.25 4.93 15.36
C GLY A 188 -38.09 5.88 15.03
N LEU A 189 -38.13 6.51 13.85
CA LEU A 189 -37.20 7.60 13.53
C LEU A 189 -37.43 8.73 14.54
N GLY A 190 -36.38 9.05 15.31
CA GLY A 190 -36.45 9.97 16.45
C GLY A 190 -36.98 9.36 17.77
N ALA A 191 -36.86 8.03 17.97
CA ALA A 191 -37.22 7.35 19.22
C ALA A 191 -36.83 8.16 20.48
N ASP A 192 -37.83 8.40 21.33
CA ASP A 192 -37.95 9.50 22.31
C ASP A 192 -36.98 9.48 23.49
N ARG A 193 -35.95 8.64 23.40
CA ARG A 193 -34.89 8.51 24.40
C ARG A 193 -33.58 8.99 23.80
N PRO A 194 -33.06 10.16 24.22
CA PRO A 194 -31.74 10.59 23.81
C PRO A 194 -30.67 9.57 24.26
N PRO A 195 -29.54 9.47 23.54
CA PRO A 195 -28.42 8.63 23.95
C PRO A 195 -27.93 9.04 25.35
N ARG A 196 -27.36 8.08 26.09
CA ARG A 196 -26.79 8.40 27.41
C ARG A 196 -25.64 9.40 27.23
N PRO A 197 -25.53 10.41 28.10
CA PRO A 197 -24.47 11.42 27.98
C PRO A 197 -23.05 10.84 27.97
N ILE A 198 -22.80 9.78 28.75
CA ILE A 198 -21.52 9.06 28.75
C ILE A 198 -21.17 8.48 27.37
N THR A 199 -22.16 8.03 26.61
CA THR A 199 -21.95 7.48 25.27
C THR A 199 -21.57 8.58 24.27
N VAL A 200 -22.24 9.74 24.34
CA VAL A 200 -21.90 10.91 23.52
C VAL A 200 -20.50 11.42 23.87
N LEU A 201 -20.14 11.42 25.16
CA LEU A 201 -18.82 11.77 25.64
C LEU A 201 -17.74 10.82 25.13
N MET A 202 -17.95 9.50 25.21
CA MET A 202 -17.01 8.51 24.68
C MET A 202 -16.78 8.67 23.17
N LEU A 203 -17.83 8.91 22.39
CA LEU A 203 -17.71 9.15 20.94
C LEU A 203 -16.97 10.46 20.62
N ARG A 204 -17.12 11.50 21.44
CA ARG A 204 -16.35 12.75 21.30
C ARG A 204 -14.88 12.59 21.68
N LEU A 205 -14.59 11.85 22.74
CA LEU A 205 -13.22 11.53 23.13
C LEU A 205 -12.55 10.64 22.09
N PHE A 206 -13.31 9.76 21.44
CA PHE A 206 -12.83 8.98 20.31
C PHE A 206 -12.44 9.88 19.13
N LEU A 207 -13.31 10.83 18.74
CA LEU A 207 -12.99 11.82 17.72
C LEU A 207 -11.77 12.70 18.11
N LEU A 208 -11.69 13.13 19.37
CA LEU A 208 -10.54 13.85 19.91
C LEU A 208 -9.26 13.05 19.75
N ARG A 209 -9.27 11.80 20.22
CA ARG A 209 -8.12 10.91 20.16
C ARG A 209 -7.64 10.76 18.73
N ILE A 210 -8.53 10.40 17.80
CA ILE A 210 -8.20 10.15 16.39
C ILE A 210 -7.43 11.32 15.77
N MET A 211 -7.84 12.56 16.05
CA MET A 211 -7.27 13.72 15.39
C MET A 211 -6.11 14.36 16.12
N LEU A 212 -6.24 14.47 17.44
CA LEU A 212 -5.15 14.99 18.26
C LEU A 212 -3.93 14.08 18.15
N GLU A 213 -4.14 12.76 18.11
CA GLU A 213 -3.07 11.79 17.93
C GLU A 213 -2.38 11.97 16.57
N ALA A 214 -3.13 12.14 15.47
CA ALA A 214 -2.56 12.39 14.14
C ALA A 214 -1.69 13.67 14.11
N GLY A 215 -2.18 14.78 14.67
CA GLY A 215 -1.42 16.04 14.73
C GLY A 215 -0.21 15.97 15.65
N CYS A 216 -0.34 15.34 16.82
CA CYS A 216 0.78 15.14 17.75
C CYS A 216 1.87 14.25 17.14
N MET A 217 1.49 13.16 16.47
CA MET A 217 2.46 12.23 15.89
C MET A 217 3.42 12.92 14.90
N LYS A 218 2.95 13.91 14.13
CA LYS A 218 3.82 14.72 13.23
C LYS A 218 4.96 15.44 13.97
N LEU A 219 4.75 15.82 15.23
CA LEU A 219 5.80 16.44 16.06
C LEU A 219 6.79 15.43 16.63
N PHE A 220 6.29 14.26 17.05
CA PHE A 220 7.05 13.32 17.87
C PHE A 220 7.73 12.22 17.08
N LEU A 221 7.24 11.88 15.88
CA LEU A 221 7.77 10.76 15.09
C LEU A 221 9.16 11.04 14.49
N GLY A 222 9.60 12.29 14.52
CA GLY A 222 10.95 12.71 14.12
C GLY A 222 11.23 12.64 12.63
N ASP A 223 10.22 12.41 11.79
CA ASP A 223 10.31 12.44 10.33
C ASP A 223 10.71 13.86 9.87
N ALA A 224 11.81 13.95 9.12
CA ALA A 224 12.44 15.20 8.72
C ALA A 224 11.50 16.07 7.88
N HIS A 225 10.63 15.48 7.06
CA HIS A 225 9.74 16.24 6.17
C HIS A 225 8.76 17.14 6.93
N TRP A 226 8.33 16.76 8.13
CA TRP A 226 7.45 17.59 8.96
C TRP A 226 8.21 18.77 9.59
N ARG A 227 9.52 18.63 9.83
CA ARG A 227 10.38 19.69 10.39
C ARG A 227 10.83 20.67 9.33
N ASP A 228 11.09 20.18 8.13
CA ASP A 228 11.58 20.95 6.99
C ASP A 228 10.42 21.53 6.15
N PHE A 229 9.18 21.31 6.58
CA PHE A 229 7.94 21.72 5.89
C PHE A 229 7.74 21.12 4.49
N THR A 230 8.47 20.06 4.14
CA THR A 230 8.38 19.35 2.86
C THR A 230 7.39 18.19 2.87
N ALA A 231 6.66 18.01 3.97
CA ALA A 231 5.73 16.90 4.13
C ALA A 231 4.63 16.87 3.07
N MET A 232 4.10 18.03 2.68
CA MET A 232 3.07 18.10 1.63
C MET A 232 3.67 17.85 0.23
N ASP A 233 4.92 18.25 -0.02
CA ASP A 233 5.64 17.94 -1.26
C ASP A 233 5.77 16.40 -1.43
N ALA A 234 6.16 15.70 -0.38
CA ALA A 234 6.31 14.25 -0.38
C ALA A 234 4.96 13.50 -0.31
N LEU A 235 3.94 14.09 0.32
CA LEU A 235 2.61 13.47 0.44
C LEU A 235 2.01 13.19 -0.94
N TYR A 236 2.10 14.14 -1.88
CA TYR A 236 1.50 13.96 -3.21
C TYR A 236 2.18 12.87 -4.05
N GLU A 237 3.46 12.59 -3.82
CA GLU A 237 4.16 11.48 -4.46
C GLU A 237 3.91 10.12 -3.80
N THR A 238 3.55 10.11 -2.51
CA THR A 238 3.42 8.89 -1.71
C THR A 238 1.98 8.52 -1.41
N THR A 239 1.03 9.39 -1.73
CA THR A 239 -0.39 9.17 -1.45
C THR A 239 -1.02 8.17 -2.41
N PRO A 240 -1.93 7.33 -1.89
CA PRO A 240 -2.44 6.24 -2.67
C PRO A 240 -3.34 6.66 -3.84
N PHE A 241 -3.96 7.83 -3.89
CA PHE A 241 -4.87 8.16 -5.01
C PHE A 241 -5.05 9.68 -5.20
N PRO A 242 -4.03 10.45 -5.61
CA PRO A 242 -4.22 11.87 -5.82
C PRO A 242 -5.11 12.08 -7.04
N THR A 243 -6.03 13.03 -6.90
CA THR A 243 -6.98 13.39 -7.94
C THR A 243 -6.33 14.35 -8.93
N ILE A 244 -7.11 14.83 -9.90
CA ILE A 244 -6.65 15.87 -10.83
C ILE A 244 -6.33 17.16 -10.08
N LEU A 245 -7.05 17.44 -8.99
CA LEU A 245 -6.78 18.59 -8.14
C LEU A 245 -5.48 18.37 -7.37
N GLY A 246 -5.22 17.16 -6.87
CA GLY A 246 -3.94 16.84 -6.22
C GLY A 246 -2.74 16.96 -7.17
N TYR A 247 -2.89 16.59 -8.44
CA TYR A 247 -1.85 16.80 -9.45
C TYR A 247 -1.54 18.29 -9.66
N PHE A 248 -2.56 19.14 -9.78
CA PHE A 248 -2.35 20.58 -9.93
C PHE A 248 -1.82 21.22 -8.66
N ASP A 249 -2.27 20.76 -7.50
CA ASP A 249 -1.80 21.23 -6.20
C ASP A 249 -0.30 20.95 -6.05
N PHE A 250 0.18 19.75 -6.41
CA PHE A 250 1.61 19.43 -6.44
C PHE A 250 2.47 20.37 -7.30
N GLN A 251 1.90 20.99 -8.35
CA GLN A 251 2.63 21.94 -9.20
C GLN A 251 2.73 23.34 -8.58
N LEU A 252 2.08 23.58 -7.44
CA LEU A 252 2.12 24.86 -6.75
C LEU A 252 3.47 25.05 -6.04
N PRO A 253 3.89 26.31 -5.85
CA PRO A 253 5.16 26.61 -5.19
C PRO A 253 5.14 26.18 -3.72
N HIS A 254 6.30 25.78 -3.20
CA HIS A 254 6.46 25.26 -1.84
C HIS A 254 5.82 26.13 -0.73
N TRP A 255 5.77 27.46 -0.85
CA TRP A 255 5.12 28.31 0.16
C TRP A 255 3.61 28.02 0.32
N TRP A 256 2.94 27.56 -0.74
CA TRP A 256 1.55 27.11 -0.69
C TRP A 256 1.43 25.85 0.17
N HIS A 257 2.30 24.87 -0.09
CA HIS A 257 2.40 23.62 0.66
C HIS A 257 2.71 23.84 2.16
N VAL A 258 3.55 24.83 2.49
CA VAL A 258 3.77 25.26 3.89
C VAL A 258 2.47 25.78 4.52
N GLY A 259 1.67 26.53 3.77
CA GLY A 259 0.36 27.02 4.21
C GLY A 259 -0.63 25.89 4.48
N GLU A 260 -0.70 24.89 3.60
CA GLU A 260 -1.53 23.70 3.76
C GLU A 260 -1.09 22.85 4.96
N TRP A 261 0.21 22.68 5.15
CA TRP A 261 0.80 22.07 6.32
C TRP A 261 0.31 22.77 7.60
N ALA A 262 0.41 24.11 7.65
CA ALA A 262 0.02 24.90 8.82
C ALA A 262 -1.49 24.79 9.09
N LEU A 263 -2.31 24.87 8.05
CA LEU A 263 -3.76 24.72 8.15
C LEU A 263 -4.15 23.34 8.69
N THR A 264 -3.52 22.29 8.15
CA THR A 264 -3.75 20.90 8.56
C THR A 264 -3.35 20.69 10.02
N PHE A 265 -2.19 21.20 10.41
CA PHE A 265 -1.68 21.10 11.78
C PHE A 265 -2.59 21.83 12.79
N VAL A 266 -3.00 23.06 12.46
CA VAL A 266 -3.97 23.81 13.27
C VAL A 266 -5.30 23.07 13.36
N ALA A 267 -5.80 22.54 12.25
CA ALA A 267 -7.07 21.84 12.24
C ALA A 267 -7.03 20.49 12.99
N GLU A 268 -5.90 19.77 13.01
CA GLU A 268 -5.76 18.49 13.73
C GLU A 268 -5.49 18.65 15.22
N ILE A 269 -4.90 19.77 15.66
CA ILE A 269 -4.61 20.00 17.08
C ILE A 269 -5.67 20.92 17.71
N VAL A 270 -5.93 22.07 17.09
CA VAL A 270 -6.81 23.09 17.67
C VAL A 270 -8.26 22.69 17.53
N ALA A 271 -8.71 22.21 16.37
CA ALA A 271 -10.14 21.93 16.16
C ALA A 271 -10.67 20.84 17.11
N PRO A 272 -9.98 19.72 17.40
CA PRO A 272 -10.44 18.72 18.37
C PRO A 272 -10.50 19.26 19.81
N LEU A 273 -9.52 20.07 20.21
CA LEU A 273 -9.54 20.73 21.52
C LEU A 273 -10.72 21.71 21.62
N VAL A 274 -10.96 22.50 20.58
CA VAL A 274 -12.10 23.44 20.49
C VAL A 274 -13.44 22.69 20.43
N ALA A 275 -13.50 21.56 19.74
CA ALA A 275 -14.67 20.69 19.63
C ALA A 275 -15.06 20.10 20.99
N VAL A 276 -14.07 19.67 21.76
CA VAL A 276 -14.29 19.04 23.07
C VAL A 276 -14.50 20.09 24.16
N PHE A 277 -13.67 21.13 24.22
CA PHE A 277 -13.64 22.09 25.34
C PHE A 277 -14.35 23.42 25.10
N GLY A 278 -14.64 23.82 23.85
CA GLY A 278 -15.10 25.18 23.51
C GLY A 278 -16.61 25.46 23.63
N GLY A 279 -17.42 24.49 24.05
CA GLY A 279 -18.88 24.67 24.16
C GLY A 279 -19.60 24.78 22.79
N ARG A 280 -20.86 25.22 22.79
CA ARG A 280 -21.77 25.05 21.63
C ARG A 280 -21.36 25.81 20.35
N ARG A 281 -20.93 27.07 20.44
CA ARG A 281 -20.52 27.86 19.27
C ARG A 281 -19.15 27.42 18.73
N ALA A 282 -18.25 27.04 19.61
CA ALA A 282 -16.95 26.52 19.22
C ALA A 282 -17.04 25.17 18.50
N ARG A 283 -18.01 24.31 18.87
CA ARG A 283 -18.31 23.08 18.12
C ARG A 283 -18.70 23.33 16.67
N TRP A 284 -19.35 24.45 16.37
CA TRP A 284 -19.62 24.87 14.99
C TRP A 284 -18.33 25.19 14.24
N VAL A 285 -17.46 25.99 14.84
CA VAL A 285 -16.17 26.34 14.26
C VAL A 285 -15.33 25.08 14.02
N ALA A 286 -15.28 24.19 14.99
CA ALA A 286 -14.58 22.92 14.86
C ALA A 286 -15.20 22.02 13.78
N PHE A 287 -16.53 21.93 13.69
CA PHE A 287 -17.19 21.17 12.62
C PHE A 287 -16.93 21.76 11.23
N VAL A 288 -16.93 23.08 11.07
CA VAL A 288 -16.64 23.71 9.78
C VAL A 288 -15.18 23.53 9.39
N ALA A 289 -14.25 23.81 10.32
CA ALA A 289 -12.82 23.57 10.10
C ALA A 289 -12.55 22.12 9.72
N TRP A 290 -13.23 21.20 10.41
CA TRP A 290 -13.21 19.77 10.13
C TRP A 290 -13.69 19.43 8.72
N VAL A 291 -14.90 19.84 8.37
CA VAL A 291 -15.47 19.54 7.06
C VAL A 291 -14.64 20.16 5.96
N MET A 292 -14.13 21.38 6.12
CA MET A 292 -13.25 22.02 5.14
C MET A 292 -11.94 21.26 4.96
N LEU A 293 -11.25 20.91 6.05
CA LEU A 293 -10.02 20.11 5.98
C LEU A 293 -10.27 18.76 5.29
N GLN A 294 -11.27 18.03 5.76
CA GLN A 294 -11.61 16.70 5.22
C GLN A 294 -12.06 16.79 3.76
N THR A 295 -12.77 17.85 3.37
CA THR A 295 -13.16 18.07 1.97
C THR A 295 -11.94 18.39 1.11
N GLY A 296 -11.02 19.23 1.58
CA GLY A 296 -9.76 19.51 0.90
C GLY A 296 -8.96 18.24 0.67
N ILE A 297 -8.74 17.44 1.73
CA ILE A 297 -8.07 16.14 1.63
C ILE A 297 -8.77 15.24 0.62
N GLN A 298 -10.11 15.12 0.65
CA GLN A 298 -10.83 14.28 -0.31
C GLN A 298 -10.76 14.78 -1.75
N LEU A 299 -10.73 16.10 -1.92
CA LEU A 299 -10.62 16.73 -3.24
C LEU A 299 -9.25 16.54 -3.84
N THR A 300 -8.17 16.62 -3.06
CA THR A 300 -6.80 16.45 -3.56
C THR A 300 -6.35 15.00 -3.55
N ASN A 301 -6.87 14.20 -2.62
CA ASN A 301 -6.53 12.79 -2.41
C ASN A 301 -7.79 11.96 -2.17
N SER A 302 -8.12 11.04 -3.07
CA SER A 302 -9.32 10.19 -3.03
C SER A 302 -9.27 9.15 -1.88
N PHE A 303 -9.39 9.59 -0.62
CA PHE A 303 -9.35 8.80 0.61
C PHE A 303 -10.76 8.44 1.10
N GLY A 304 -11.44 7.56 0.35
CA GLY A 304 -12.90 7.37 0.46
C GLY A 304 -13.49 6.96 1.82
N TRP A 305 -12.72 6.40 2.77
CA TRP A 305 -13.34 5.77 3.96
C TRP A 305 -12.99 6.38 5.33
N LEU A 306 -11.71 6.57 5.64
CA LEU A 306 -11.25 7.12 6.93
C LEU A 306 -11.84 8.53 7.19
N ASN A 307 -11.91 9.33 6.13
CA ASN A 307 -12.43 10.69 6.10
C ASN A 307 -13.97 10.73 6.22
N THR A 308 -14.67 9.71 5.72
CA THR A 308 -16.13 9.60 5.82
C THR A 308 -16.56 9.24 7.25
N THR A 309 -15.82 8.35 7.91
CA THR A 309 -16.01 8.05 9.35
C THR A 309 -15.69 9.28 10.19
N SER A 310 -14.62 9.99 9.87
CA SER A 310 -14.25 11.28 10.44
C SER A 310 -15.37 12.33 10.29
N VAL A 311 -15.93 12.54 9.09
CA VAL A 311 -17.06 13.46 8.86
C VAL A 311 -18.32 12.99 9.61
N ALA A 312 -18.61 11.69 9.62
CA ALA A 312 -19.74 11.13 10.36
C ALA A 312 -19.60 11.31 11.88
N LEU A 313 -18.39 11.16 12.42
CA LEU A 313 -18.08 11.47 13.82
C LEU A 313 -18.11 12.97 14.09
N GLY A 314 -17.70 13.80 13.13
CA GLY A 314 -17.83 15.26 13.18
C GLY A 314 -19.28 15.72 13.37
N LEU A 315 -20.26 14.99 12.84
CA LEU A 315 -21.68 15.27 13.08
C LEU A 315 -22.07 15.16 14.57
N ILE A 316 -21.32 14.41 15.39
CA ILE A 316 -21.52 14.29 16.86
C ILE A 316 -21.20 15.62 17.58
N LEU A 317 -20.48 16.53 16.91
CA LEU A 317 -20.23 17.88 17.41
C LEU A 317 -21.50 18.75 17.37
N LEU A 318 -22.44 18.41 16.48
CA LEU A 318 -23.72 19.09 16.34
C LEU A 318 -24.77 18.50 17.28
N ASP A 319 -25.79 19.30 17.59
CA ASP A 319 -27.00 18.87 18.31
C ASP A 319 -28.24 19.31 17.50
N ASP A 320 -29.41 18.77 17.82
CA ASP A 320 -30.65 19.04 17.06
C ASP A 320 -31.02 20.55 17.12
N THR A 321 -30.63 21.27 18.18
CA THR A 321 -30.88 22.73 18.32
C THR A 321 -29.98 23.56 17.41
N LEU A 322 -28.73 23.12 17.22
CA LEU A 322 -27.80 23.69 16.27
C LEU A 322 -28.25 23.47 14.84
N LEU A 323 -28.72 22.27 14.51
CA LEU A 323 -29.28 21.96 13.18
C LEU A 323 -30.54 22.78 12.88
N ALA A 324 -31.42 22.98 13.87
CA ALA A 324 -32.56 23.86 13.72
C ALA A 324 -32.14 25.32 13.44
N GLY A 325 -31.08 25.80 14.09
CA GLY A 325 -30.50 27.12 13.82
C GLY A 325 -30.01 27.27 12.37
N VAL A 326 -29.35 26.26 11.82
CA VAL A 326 -28.94 26.23 10.41
C VAL A 326 -30.13 26.19 9.48
N ALA A 327 -31.13 25.35 9.77
CA ALA A 327 -32.34 25.29 8.96
C ALA A 327 -33.05 26.66 8.91
N ARG A 328 -33.03 27.43 10.02
CA ARG A 328 -33.51 28.82 10.03
C ARG A 328 -32.66 29.74 9.17
N MET A 329 -31.33 29.64 9.28
CA MET A 329 -30.39 30.42 8.46
C MET A 329 -30.58 30.16 6.96
N LEU A 330 -30.77 28.90 6.57
CA LEU A 330 -31.04 28.46 5.19
C LEU A 330 -32.50 28.64 4.75
N ARG A 331 -33.34 29.30 5.57
CA ARG A 331 -34.77 29.55 5.32
C ARG A 331 -35.65 28.30 5.15
N LEU A 332 -35.20 27.14 5.64
CA LEU A 332 -35.93 25.86 5.65
C LEU A 332 -36.89 25.78 6.86
N ARG A 333 -37.92 26.64 6.87
CA ARG A 333 -38.83 26.83 8.02
C ARG A 333 -39.52 25.54 8.51
N ARG A 334 -39.96 24.67 7.58
CA ARG A 334 -40.61 23.39 7.91
C ARG A 334 -39.66 22.44 8.65
N LEU A 335 -38.41 22.35 8.19
CA LEU A 335 -37.38 21.51 8.79
C LEU A 335 -36.96 22.04 10.18
N ALA A 336 -36.79 23.35 10.30
CA ALA A 336 -36.47 24.00 11.57
C ALA A 336 -37.54 23.72 12.64
N GLY A 337 -38.82 23.96 12.32
CA GLY A 337 -39.92 23.68 13.24
C GLY A 337 -40.01 22.20 13.61
N TRP A 338 -39.83 21.31 12.64
CA TRP A 338 -39.83 19.87 12.89
C TRP A 338 -38.68 19.40 13.80
N LEU A 339 -37.46 19.91 13.61
CA LEU A 339 -36.32 19.61 14.49
C LEU A 339 -36.56 20.13 15.92
N GLU A 340 -37.13 21.34 16.05
CA GLU A 340 -37.43 21.95 17.35
C GLU A 340 -38.53 21.19 18.12
N THR A 341 -39.57 20.70 17.42
CA THR A 341 -40.63 19.89 18.05
C THR A 341 -40.14 18.53 18.55
N ARG A 342 -39.13 17.95 17.89
CA ARG A 342 -38.51 16.66 18.26
C ARG A 342 -37.39 16.81 19.28
N ALA A 343 -36.78 17.98 19.41
CA ALA A 343 -35.79 18.27 20.44
C ALA A 343 -36.49 18.29 21.81
N ILE A 344 -36.67 17.12 22.40
CA ILE A 344 -37.24 16.98 23.75
C ILE A 344 -36.36 17.77 24.71
N ARG A 345 -36.86 18.91 25.23
CA ARG A 345 -36.23 19.61 26.36
C ARG A 345 -36.49 18.79 27.61
N ARG A 346 -35.54 17.94 27.99
CA ARG A 346 -35.53 17.34 29.33
C ARG A 346 -34.54 18.11 30.18
N SER A 347 -35.04 18.83 31.18
CA SER A 347 -34.23 19.25 32.31
C SER A 347 -33.57 18.01 32.92
N ALA A 348 -32.23 17.94 32.84
CA ALA A 348 -31.49 16.82 33.40
C ALA A 348 -31.71 16.76 34.93
N PRO A 349 -31.90 15.57 35.53
CA PRO A 349 -31.87 15.46 36.98
C PRO A 349 -30.50 15.94 37.48
N ALA A 350 -30.49 16.70 38.58
CA ALA A 350 -29.26 17.22 39.16
C ALA A 350 -28.29 16.06 39.49
N VAL A 351 -27.16 16.01 38.79
CA VAL A 351 -26.12 14.98 39.06
C VAL A 351 -25.38 15.39 40.35
N PRO A 352 -25.26 14.51 41.36
CA PRO A 352 -24.52 14.78 42.58
C PRO A 352 -23.06 15.18 42.28
N ALA A 353 -22.54 16.16 43.02
CA ALA A 353 -21.21 16.72 42.77
C ALA A 353 -20.09 15.66 42.75
N TRP A 354 -20.16 14.65 43.62
CA TRP A 354 -19.16 13.58 43.71
C TRP A 354 -19.08 12.71 42.44
N LYS A 355 -20.20 12.41 41.78
CA LYS A 355 -20.21 11.66 40.50
C LYS A 355 -19.53 12.44 39.38
N LEU A 356 -19.67 13.76 39.43
CA LEU A 356 -19.04 14.67 38.47
C LEU A 356 -17.54 14.86 38.77
N TYR A 357 -17.11 14.83 40.03
CA TYR A 357 -15.68 14.78 40.40
C TYR A 357 -15.02 13.45 39.99
N GLY A 358 -15.70 12.31 40.19
CA GLY A 358 -15.22 11.02 39.69
C GLY A 358 -15.09 10.99 38.17
N LEU A 359 -16.05 11.56 37.45
CA LEU A 359 -15.96 11.71 36.00
C LEU A 359 -14.78 12.61 35.57
N ARG A 360 -14.49 13.68 36.33
CA ARG A 360 -13.31 14.54 36.08
C ARG A 360 -12.01 13.77 36.21
N VAL A 361 -11.86 13.00 37.29
CA VAL A 361 -10.65 12.18 37.52
C VAL A 361 -10.51 11.14 36.43
N LEU A 362 -11.61 10.51 36.00
CA LEU A 362 -11.60 9.56 34.89
C LEU A 362 -11.22 10.20 33.55
N LEU A 363 -11.73 11.39 33.24
CA LEU A 363 -11.44 12.08 31.97
C LEU A 363 -10.01 12.60 31.91
N TRP A 364 -9.53 13.23 32.98
CA TRP A 364 -8.13 13.65 33.08
C TRP A 364 -7.20 12.45 33.15
N GLY A 365 -7.58 11.39 33.89
CA GLY A 365 -6.84 10.14 33.94
C GLY A 365 -6.76 9.46 32.58
N GLN A 366 -7.84 9.43 31.80
CA GLN A 366 -7.83 8.90 30.43
C GLN A 366 -6.99 9.75 29.49
N LEU A 367 -7.08 11.08 29.57
CA LEU A 367 -6.25 11.99 28.76
C LEU A 367 -4.77 11.83 29.11
N ILE A 368 -4.42 11.83 30.40
CA ILE A 368 -3.05 11.64 30.88
C ILE A 368 -2.55 10.25 30.52
N LEU A 369 -3.35 9.20 30.69
CA LEU A 369 -3.00 7.84 30.30
C LEU A 369 -2.80 7.74 28.78
N ALA A 370 -3.66 8.37 27.98
CA ALA A 370 -3.48 8.42 26.54
C ALA A 370 -2.17 9.13 26.17
N LEU A 371 -1.90 10.31 26.76
CA LEU A 371 -0.65 11.06 26.57
C LEU A 371 0.59 10.30 27.08
N HIS A 372 0.45 9.52 28.16
CA HIS A 372 1.54 8.74 28.76
C HIS A 372 1.83 7.46 27.99
N VAL A 373 0.82 6.66 27.66
CA VAL A 373 0.95 5.48 26.78
C VAL A 373 1.52 5.91 25.43
N PHE A 374 1.11 7.07 24.94
CA PHE A 374 1.67 7.70 23.75
C PHE A 374 3.15 8.06 23.93
N GLY A 375 3.50 8.82 24.97
CA GLY A 375 4.88 9.23 25.24
C GLY A 375 5.83 8.05 25.48
N VAL A 376 5.37 7.01 26.17
CA VAL A 376 6.18 5.80 26.45
C VAL A 376 6.37 4.93 25.21
N ASN A 377 5.35 4.76 24.36
CA ASN A 377 5.46 3.91 23.16
C ASN A 377 6.21 4.58 22.01
N PHE A 378 6.20 5.92 21.91
CA PHE A 378 6.74 6.63 20.75
C PHE A 378 7.93 7.56 21.05
N CYS A 379 8.09 8.08 22.28
CA CYS A 379 9.20 8.97 22.63
C CYS A 379 10.35 8.26 23.40
N GLY A 380 10.31 6.92 23.50
CA GLY A 380 11.13 6.14 24.43
C GLY A 380 12.11 5.14 23.80
N PHE A 381 12.98 5.57 22.88
CA PHE A 381 14.22 4.84 22.60
C PHE A 381 15.40 5.83 22.53
N PRO A 382 16.51 5.66 23.28
CA PRO A 382 16.82 4.71 24.37
C PRO A 382 17.21 5.41 25.71
N THR A 383 16.96 4.76 26.84
CA THR A 383 17.87 4.85 28.00
C THR A 383 17.96 3.44 28.58
N ASP A 384 19.11 2.84 28.35
CA ASP A 384 19.37 1.44 28.59
C ASP A 384 18.99 1.00 30.01
N ASP A 385 18.16 -0.04 30.04
CA ASP A 385 18.24 -1.10 31.04
C ASP A 385 17.77 -0.81 32.48
N PHE A 386 16.45 -0.78 32.69
CA PHE A 386 15.94 -1.09 34.04
C PHE A 386 14.65 -1.93 34.18
N PHE A 387 13.88 -2.26 33.13
CA PHE A 387 12.81 -3.28 33.28
C PHE A 387 12.70 -4.21 32.06
N SER A 388 13.83 -4.85 31.76
CA SER A 388 14.07 -5.90 30.75
C SER A 388 13.30 -7.22 30.96
N ARG A 389 12.07 -7.19 31.50
CA ARG A 389 11.08 -8.27 31.33
C ARG A 389 9.77 -7.73 30.80
N ARG A 390 9.48 -8.12 29.55
CA ARG A 390 8.18 -7.98 28.90
C ARG A 390 7.11 -8.72 29.71
N VAL A 391 6.42 -8.03 30.61
CA VAL A 391 5.00 -8.35 30.77
C VAL A 391 4.40 -7.97 29.43
N SER A 392 4.04 -8.96 28.61
CA SER A 392 3.20 -8.72 27.44
C SER A 392 1.79 -8.47 28.01
N PRO A 393 1.30 -7.23 28.12
CA PRO A 393 -0.12 -7.07 28.40
C PRO A 393 -0.89 -7.81 27.31
N LEU A 394 -2.03 -8.40 27.68
CA LEU A 394 -3.03 -8.96 26.75
C LEU A 394 -3.29 -8.02 25.55
N TYR A 395 -3.02 -6.73 25.75
CA TYR A 395 -3.23 -5.64 24.82
C TYR A 395 -2.05 -5.30 23.90
N VAL A 396 -0.88 -5.98 23.92
CA VAL A 396 0.10 -5.78 22.82
C VAL A 396 -0.43 -6.32 21.49
N ARG A 397 -1.38 -7.28 21.56
CA ARG A 397 -2.17 -7.70 20.39
C ARG A 397 -3.48 -6.95 20.21
N PHE A 398 -3.96 -6.25 21.26
CA PHE A 398 -4.89 -5.13 21.12
C PHE A 398 -4.10 -3.83 21.10
N GLN A 399 -3.08 -3.75 20.25
CA GLN A 399 -2.78 -2.45 19.67
C GLN A 399 -4.12 -1.99 19.10
N SER A 400 -4.77 -1.04 19.77
CA SER A 400 -5.66 -0.14 19.04
C SER A 400 -4.69 0.47 18.04
N ALA A 401 -4.82 0.09 16.77
CA ALA A 401 -3.95 0.47 15.69
C ALA A 401 -4.15 1.94 15.31
N ASN A 402 -3.95 2.77 16.32
CA ASN A 402 -4.12 4.20 16.30
C ASN A 402 -2.82 4.90 15.91
N SER A 403 -1.82 4.14 15.46
CA SER A 403 -0.81 4.67 14.55
C SER A 403 -1.51 5.06 13.25
N TYR A 404 -2.13 6.24 13.22
CA TYR A 404 -2.35 6.98 11.97
C TYR A 404 -0.97 7.37 11.43
N SER A 405 -0.20 6.36 11.01
CA SER A 405 1.14 6.55 10.48
C SER A 405 1.04 7.32 9.17
N LEU A 406 -0.04 7.15 8.42
CA LEU A 406 -0.14 7.61 7.04
C LEU A 406 -0.01 9.13 6.85
N TYR A 407 -0.29 9.93 7.89
CA TYR A 407 -0.04 11.38 7.91
C TYR A 407 1.04 11.80 8.92
N ALA A 408 1.56 10.91 9.73
CA ALA A 408 2.59 11.28 10.72
C ALA A 408 3.98 10.74 10.40
N ALA A 409 4.01 9.60 9.72
CA ALA A 409 5.16 8.95 9.12
C ALA A 409 4.90 8.91 7.61
N LEU A 410 5.60 9.74 6.85
CA LEU A 410 5.48 9.64 5.40
C LEU A 410 6.12 8.32 5.01
N VAL A 411 5.31 7.41 4.43
CA VAL A 411 5.84 6.16 3.91
C VAL A 411 6.78 6.56 2.76
N PRO A 412 8.10 6.28 2.86
CA PRO A 412 9.07 6.94 2.01
C PRO A 412 8.83 6.74 0.50
N LYS A 413 8.15 5.64 0.11
CA LYS A 413 7.81 5.32 -1.27
C LYS A 413 6.56 4.45 -1.29
N ARG A 414 5.51 4.87 -1.99
CA ARG A 414 4.44 3.94 -2.37
C ARG A 414 4.94 3.06 -3.49
N MET A 415 4.90 1.76 -3.24
CA MET A 415 5.40 0.76 -4.15
C MET A 415 4.22 0.12 -4.89
N LEU A 416 4.35 0.01 -6.20
CA LEU A 416 3.42 -0.64 -7.09
C LEU A 416 4.01 -1.99 -7.47
N VAL A 417 3.28 -3.06 -7.16
CA VAL A 417 3.62 -4.41 -7.61
C VAL A 417 2.61 -4.83 -8.66
N GLU A 418 3.12 -5.31 -9.79
CA GLU A 418 2.32 -5.82 -10.91
C GLU A 418 2.82 -7.20 -11.30
N PHE A 419 1.98 -8.04 -11.87
CA PHE A 419 2.44 -9.27 -12.50
C PHE A 419 2.96 -8.95 -13.89
N GLU A 420 4.16 -9.40 -14.21
CA GLU A 420 4.70 -9.35 -15.58
C GLU A 420 4.91 -10.77 -16.07
N GLY A 421 4.41 -11.08 -17.26
CA GLY A 421 4.69 -12.34 -17.94
C GLY A 421 5.78 -12.19 -18.99
N SER A 422 6.40 -13.31 -19.36
CA SER A 422 7.25 -13.44 -20.54
C SER A 422 7.02 -14.80 -21.20
N ASN A 423 6.98 -14.82 -22.53
CA ASN A 423 6.85 -16.03 -23.35
C ASN A 423 8.09 -16.30 -24.23
N ASP A 424 9.18 -15.56 -24.03
CA ASP A 424 10.43 -15.63 -24.81
C ASP A 424 11.67 -15.83 -23.92
N GLY A 425 11.45 -16.45 -22.75
CA GLY A 425 12.50 -16.75 -21.77
C GLY A 425 13.04 -15.49 -21.06
N GLY A 426 12.21 -14.48 -20.87
CA GLY A 426 12.54 -13.27 -20.12
C GLY A 426 13.16 -12.14 -20.95
N LYS A 427 13.13 -12.20 -22.29
CA LYS A 427 13.62 -11.12 -23.16
C LYS A 427 12.64 -9.95 -23.19
N THR A 428 11.35 -10.25 -23.33
CA THR A 428 10.29 -9.25 -23.27
C THR A 428 9.35 -9.55 -22.10
N TRP A 429 9.03 -8.50 -21.34
CA TRP A 429 8.12 -8.56 -20.21
C TRP A 429 6.89 -7.73 -20.52
N ARG A 430 5.71 -8.32 -20.32
CA ARG A 430 4.42 -7.65 -20.55
C ARG A 430 3.62 -7.62 -19.26
N PRO A 431 3.11 -6.44 -18.85
CA PRO A 431 2.36 -6.32 -17.61
C PRO A 431 0.95 -6.90 -17.75
N TYR A 432 0.51 -7.59 -16.71
CA TYR A 432 -0.88 -7.92 -16.47
C TYR A 432 -1.56 -6.74 -15.77
N GLU A 433 -2.15 -5.85 -16.57
CA GLU A 433 -2.87 -4.69 -16.03
C GLU A 433 -4.11 -5.14 -15.25
N PHE A 434 -4.21 -4.76 -13.98
CA PHE A 434 -5.41 -4.97 -13.19
C PHE A 434 -6.60 -4.25 -13.82
N ARG A 435 -7.78 -4.89 -13.72
CA ARG A 435 -9.01 -4.31 -14.25
C ARG A 435 -9.36 -2.97 -13.61
N TYR A 436 -9.10 -2.84 -12.30
CA TYR A 436 -9.34 -1.62 -11.55
C TYR A 436 -8.04 -1.07 -10.98
N GLN A 437 -7.14 -0.61 -11.85
CA GLN A 437 -5.92 0.08 -11.42
C GLN A 437 -6.14 1.58 -11.23
N ALA A 438 -5.58 2.14 -10.14
CA ALA A 438 -6.00 3.46 -9.66
C ALA A 438 -5.17 4.58 -10.21
N GLN A 439 -3.87 4.31 -10.24
CA GLN A 439 -2.89 5.20 -10.79
C GLN A 439 -2.34 4.47 -12.00
N ARG A 440 -2.53 5.08 -13.17
CA ARG A 440 -1.92 4.65 -14.44
C ARG A 440 -1.13 5.84 -14.97
N GLU A 441 -0.07 5.57 -15.73
CA GLU A 441 0.80 6.65 -16.23
C GLU A 441 0.04 7.70 -17.05
N ASP A 442 -0.97 7.25 -17.79
CA ASP A 442 -1.80 8.03 -18.71
C ASP A 442 -3.07 8.61 -18.07
N GLN A 443 -3.42 8.21 -16.84
CA GLN A 443 -4.72 8.52 -16.25
C GLN A 443 -4.64 8.81 -14.75
N ILE A 444 -5.26 9.93 -14.37
CA ILE A 444 -5.51 10.27 -12.97
C ILE A 444 -6.82 9.61 -12.49
N PRO A 445 -6.83 9.02 -11.28
CA PRO A 445 -8.05 8.45 -10.71
C PRO A 445 -9.14 9.51 -10.57
N GLY A 446 -10.38 9.09 -10.81
CA GLY A 446 -11.55 9.94 -10.55
C GLY A 446 -11.71 10.26 -9.06
N PHE A 447 -12.61 11.21 -8.75
CA PHE A 447 -12.90 11.66 -7.38
C PHE A 447 -13.36 10.53 -6.45
N ILE A 448 -14.00 9.51 -7.01
CA ILE A 448 -14.26 8.24 -6.33
C ILE A 448 -13.27 7.26 -6.94
N ALA A 449 -12.26 6.85 -6.16
CA ALA A 449 -11.42 5.73 -6.54
C ALA A 449 -12.33 4.59 -7.04
N PRO A 450 -12.11 4.06 -8.26
CA PRO A 450 -12.93 2.98 -8.79
C PRO A 450 -12.96 1.83 -7.78
N TYR A 451 -13.95 0.96 -7.86
CA TYR A 451 -14.02 -0.19 -6.96
C TYR A 451 -12.70 -0.99 -7.01
N TYR A 452 -11.91 -0.92 -5.94
CA TYR A 452 -10.70 -1.73 -5.75
C TYR A 452 -11.12 -3.05 -5.14
N ALA A 453 -10.84 -4.16 -5.82
CA ALA A 453 -10.86 -5.42 -5.13
C ALA A 453 -9.79 -5.39 -4.02
N ARG A 454 -10.08 -5.84 -2.80
CA ARG A 454 -9.11 -5.82 -1.68
C ARG A 454 -7.81 -6.53 -2.06
N PHE A 455 -7.86 -7.60 -2.87
CA PHE A 455 -6.65 -8.25 -3.39
C PHE A 455 -5.77 -7.29 -4.22
N GLU A 456 -6.37 -6.52 -5.14
CA GLU A 456 -5.65 -5.50 -5.92
C GLU A 456 -5.10 -4.40 -5.00
N ALA A 457 -5.85 -4.00 -3.98
CA ALA A 457 -5.42 -3.01 -2.99
C ALA A 457 -4.24 -3.51 -2.14
N THR A 458 -4.24 -4.79 -1.74
CA THR A 458 -3.13 -5.41 -0.99
C THR A 458 -1.86 -5.39 -1.84
N LEU A 459 -1.94 -5.79 -3.11
CA LEU A 459 -0.79 -5.76 -4.03
C LEU A 459 -0.18 -4.37 -4.24
N GLN A 460 -1.01 -3.32 -4.25
CA GLN A 460 -0.56 -1.94 -4.42
C GLN A 460 -0.22 -1.23 -3.09
N GLY A 461 -0.43 -1.91 -1.96
CA GLY A 461 -0.35 -1.34 -0.61
C GLY A 461 0.74 -1.95 0.26
N GLU A 462 1.41 -3.02 -0.17
CA GLU A 462 2.48 -3.65 0.59
C GLU A 462 3.73 -2.76 0.60
N THR A 463 4.05 -2.23 1.78
CA THR A 463 5.39 -1.75 2.09
C THR A 463 6.33 -2.95 2.10
N LEU A 464 7.41 -2.90 1.31
CA LEU A 464 8.43 -3.94 1.08
C LEU A 464 9.01 -4.67 2.32
N ASN A 465 8.65 -4.27 3.53
CA ASN A 465 9.13 -4.85 4.78
C ASN A 465 8.28 -6.02 5.30
N GLU A 466 7.19 -6.38 4.61
CA GLU A 466 6.40 -7.58 4.93
C GLU A 466 6.85 -8.79 4.09
N THR A 467 6.93 -9.96 4.71
CA THR A 467 7.14 -11.23 3.98
C THR A 467 6.01 -11.42 3.00
N ALA A 468 6.33 -11.54 1.71
CA ALA A 468 5.34 -11.67 0.65
C ALA A 468 4.34 -12.80 0.90
N SER A 469 3.07 -12.53 0.61
CA SER A 469 2.00 -13.50 0.76
C SER A 469 2.22 -14.74 -0.13
N THR A 470 1.98 -15.93 0.42
CA THR A 470 1.93 -17.18 -0.34
C THR A 470 0.85 -17.19 -1.43
N LEU A 471 -0.11 -16.27 -1.36
CA LEU A 471 -1.14 -16.09 -2.38
C LEU A 471 -0.56 -15.66 -3.74
N TYR A 472 0.52 -14.87 -3.74
CA TYR A 472 1.11 -14.36 -4.97
C TYR A 472 1.65 -15.47 -5.86
N GLU A 473 2.23 -16.50 -5.23
CA GLU A 473 2.72 -17.68 -5.94
C GLU A 473 1.61 -18.45 -6.63
N VAL A 474 0.49 -18.62 -5.92
CA VAL A 474 -0.69 -19.32 -6.44
C VAL A 474 -1.29 -18.56 -7.62
N VAL A 475 -1.39 -17.23 -7.53
CA VAL A 475 -1.92 -16.40 -8.61
C VAL A 475 -0.99 -16.42 -9.83
N ALA A 476 0.32 -16.30 -9.64
CA ALA A 476 1.29 -16.40 -10.73
C ALA A 476 1.26 -17.78 -11.41
N ALA A 477 1.21 -18.87 -10.64
CA ALA A 477 1.07 -20.22 -11.20
C ALA A 477 -0.15 -20.35 -12.11
N LYS A 478 -1.31 -19.86 -11.65
CA LYS A 478 -2.57 -19.94 -12.40
C LYS A 478 -2.64 -18.97 -13.57
N LEU A 479 -1.88 -17.86 -13.53
CA LEU A 479 -1.70 -16.97 -14.67
C LEU A 479 -0.93 -17.67 -15.81
N ILE A 480 0.09 -18.48 -15.50
CA ILE A 480 0.80 -19.28 -16.52
C ILE A 480 -0.15 -20.27 -17.21
N GLU A 481 -1.05 -20.87 -16.43
CA GLU A 481 -2.10 -21.78 -16.93
C GLU A 481 -3.26 -21.06 -17.64
N ARG A 482 -3.29 -19.72 -17.62
CA ARG A 482 -4.39 -18.87 -18.11
C ARG A 482 -5.76 -19.25 -17.54
N GLU A 483 -5.81 -19.53 -16.24
CA GLU A 483 -7.06 -19.92 -15.58
C GLU A 483 -8.11 -18.79 -15.72
N PRO A 484 -9.32 -19.07 -16.25
CA PRO A 484 -10.32 -18.03 -16.55
C PRO A 484 -10.76 -17.18 -15.36
N GLY A 485 -10.79 -17.73 -14.14
CA GLY A 485 -11.06 -17.02 -12.90
C GLY A 485 -10.01 -15.96 -12.57
N VAL A 486 -8.72 -16.29 -12.70
CA VAL A 486 -7.60 -15.34 -12.56
C VAL A 486 -7.63 -14.27 -13.63
N MET A 487 -7.83 -14.67 -14.88
CA MET A 487 -7.78 -13.74 -16.01
C MET A 487 -8.83 -12.63 -15.91
N LYS A 488 -9.93 -12.87 -15.19
CA LYS A 488 -10.96 -11.85 -14.91
C LYS A 488 -10.51 -10.74 -13.95
N LEU A 489 -9.46 -10.95 -13.15
CA LEU A 489 -8.85 -9.89 -12.34
C LEU A 489 -8.17 -8.82 -13.22
N PHE A 490 -7.74 -9.23 -14.41
CA PHE A 490 -6.99 -8.37 -15.32
C PHE A 490 -7.89 -7.80 -16.41
N ARG A 491 -7.42 -6.70 -17.01
CA ARG A 491 -8.13 -5.98 -18.07
C ARG A 491 -8.16 -6.79 -19.36
N ALA A 492 -7.05 -7.43 -19.70
CA ALA A 492 -6.88 -8.25 -20.90
C ALA A 492 -5.78 -9.29 -20.69
N ASP A 493 -5.71 -10.27 -21.58
CA ASP A 493 -4.58 -11.18 -21.68
C ASP A 493 -3.46 -10.52 -22.52
N PRO A 494 -2.29 -10.19 -21.94
CA PRO A 494 -1.16 -9.64 -22.70
C PRO A 494 -0.50 -10.66 -23.65
N PHE A 495 -0.90 -11.93 -23.55
CA PHE A 495 -0.40 -13.04 -24.34
C PHE A 495 -1.54 -13.75 -25.07
N PRO A 496 -2.14 -13.18 -26.13
CA PRO A 496 -3.21 -13.88 -26.85
C PRO A 496 -2.71 -15.19 -27.49
N ASP A 497 -1.51 -15.17 -28.06
CA ASP A 497 -1.03 -16.24 -28.96
C ASP A 497 -0.43 -17.45 -28.21
N HIS A 498 0.47 -17.21 -27.25
CA HIS A 498 1.22 -18.26 -26.55
C HIS A 498 1.35 -17.95 -25.06
N ARG A 499 1.15 -18.96 -24.19
CA ARG A 499 1.15 -18.74 -22.74
C ARG A 499 2.51 -18.20 -22.28
N PRO A 500 2.57 -17.34 -21.25
CA PRO A 500 3.84 -16.98 -20.66
C PRO A 500 4.51 -18.25 -20.10
N GLY A 501 5.83 -18.35 -20.21
CA GLY A 501 6.62 -19.38 -19.53
C GLY A 501 7.13 -18.91 -18.16
N LEU A 502 7.16 -17.60 -17.96
CA LEU A 502 7.69 -16.95 -16.76
C LEU A 502 6.72 -15.87 -16.28
N ILE A 503 6.56 -15.78 -14.97
CA ILE A 503 5.89 -14.65 -14.33
C ILE A 503 6.77 -14.12 -13.21
N ARG A 504 6.94 -12.79 -13.17
CA ARG A 504 7.64 -12.11 -12.09
C ARG A 504 6.78 -10.98 -11.54
N LEU A 505 7.16 -10.49 -10.37
CA LEU A 505 6.53 -9.33 -9.76
C LEU A 505 7.57 -8.22 -9.63
N PRO A 506 7.75 -7.32 -10.62
CA PRO A 506 8.55 -6.13 -10.40
C PRO A 506 7.93 -5.22 -9.35
N VAL A 507 8.78 -4.46 -8.69
CA VAL A 507 8.36 -3.33 -7.87
C VAL A 507 8.68 -2.06 -8.61
N SER A 508 7.70 -1.19 -8.76
CA SER A 508 7.85 0.14 -9.34
C SER A 508 7.35 1.21 -8.39
N GLN A 509 7.78 2.45 -8.62
CA GLN A 509 7.22 3.63 -7.97
C GLN A 509 6.67 4.56 -9.06
N LEU A 510 5.49 5.11 -8.83
CA LEU A 510 4.93 6.18 -9.67
C LEU A 510 5.26 7.52 -9.02
N LYS A 511 5.78 8.45 -9.82
CA LYS A 511 6.04 9.84 -9.42
C LYS A 511 5.36 10.79 -10.37
N PHE A 512 4.90 11.93 -9.88
CA PHE A 512 4.31 12.93 -10.75
C PHE A 512 5.32 13.48 -11.75
N THR A 513 4.82 13.76 -12.95
CA THR A 513 5.56 14.51 -13.96
C THR A 513 5.36 16.00 -13.74
N ASP A 514 6.33 16.82 -14.16
CA ASP A 514 6.13 18.26 -14.24
C ASP A 514 5.21 18.61 -15.42
N LEU A 515 4.70 19.85 -15.45
CA LEU A 515 3.82 20.32 -16.52
C LEU A 515 4.48 20.26 -17.90
N VAL A 516 5.81 20.34 -17.99
CA VAL A 516 6.55 20.28 -19.27
C VAL A 516 6.53 18.85 -19.81
N ALA A 517 6.89 17.86 -18.99
CA ALA A 517 6.86 16.45 -19.36
C ALA A 517 5.43 15.96 -19.63
N TYR A 518 4.44 16.43 -18.85
CA TYR A 518 3.03 16.12 -19.13
C TYR A 518 2.60 16.65 -20.51
N ARG A 519 2.93 17.92 -20.85
CA ARG A 519 2.60 18.49 -22.18
C ARG A 519 3.29 17.74 -23.33
N ALA A 520 4.48 17.19 -23.09
CA ALA A 520 5.23 16.45 -24.10
C ALA A 520 4.74 15.01 -24.29
N THR A 521 4.34 14.33 -23.21
CA THR A 521 4.08 12.88 -23.22
C THR A 521 2.60 12.51 -23.06
N GLY A 522 1.78 13.42 -22.56
CA GLY A 522 0.40 13.16 -22.12
C GLY A 522 0.30 12.31 -20.86
N ARG A 523 1.42 11.98 -20.20
CA ARG A 523 1.46 11.13 -19.00
C ARG A 523 1.53 11.98 -17.75
N TYR A 524 0.68 11.70 -16.78
CA TYR A 524 0.69 12.37 -15.47
C TYR A 524 1.79 11.81 -14.57
N TRP A 525 2.20 10.56 -14.79
CA TRP A 525 3.17 9.87 -13.95
C TRP A 525 4.36 9.34 -14.73
N ARG A 526 5.52 9.33 -14.07
CA ARG A 526 6.72 8.58 -14.45
C ARG A 526 6.80 7.33 -13.59
N LYS A 527 6.93 6.16 -14.24
CA LYS A 527 7.17 4.88 -13.57
C LYS A 527 8.66 4.61 -13.45
N GLU A 528 9.13 4.39 -12.21
CA GLU A 528 10.51 4.03 -11.89
C GLU A 528 10.55 2.61 -11.32
N THR A 529 11.17 1.67 -12.03
CA THR A 529 11.34 0.29 -11.54
C THR A 529 12.44 0.24 -10.48
N LEU A 530 12.12 -0.27 -9.29
CA LEU A 530 13.00 -0.30 -8.12
C LEU A 530 13.62 -1.68 -7.87
N GLY A 531 13.11 -2.72 -8.52
CA GLY A 531 13.64 -4.08 -8.44
C GLY A 531 12.56 -5.13 -8.62
N THR A 532 12.78 -6.32 -8.07
CA THR A 532 11.86 -7.47 -8.13
C THR A 532 11.36 -7.80 -6.72
N TYR A 533 10.04 -7.88 -6.54
CA TYR A 533 9.38 -8.16 -5.26
C TYR A 533 9.47 -9.63 -4.88
N GLN A 534 9.20 -10.48 -5.87
CA GLN A 534 9.23 -11.93 -5.75
C GLN A 534 10.00 -12.53 -6.90
N PRO A 535 10.84 -13.55 -6.65
CA PRO A 535 11.58 -14.22 -7.71
C PRO A 535 10.65 -14.77 -8.80
N ALA A 536 11.20 -15.00 -9.99
CA ALA A 536 10.41 -15.48 -11.11
C ALA A 536 9.78 -16.86 -10.78
N ILE A 537 8.51 -16.99 -11.13
CA ILE A 537 7.71 -18.21 -11.02
C ILE A 537 7.56 -18.80 -12.41
N TYR A 538 7.74 -20.11 -12.50
CA TYR A 538 7.70 -20.86 -13.75
C TYR A 538 7.03 -22.22 -13.55
N LEU A 539 6.65 -22.87 -14.65
CA LEU A 539 6.21 -24.27 -14.62
C LEU A 539 7.39 -25.20 -14.89
N THR A 540 7.57 -26.22 -14.04
CA THR A 540 8.52 -27.31 -14.26
C THR A 540 8.06 -28.21 -15.42
N ALA A 541 8.91 -29.14 -15.85
CA ALA A 541 8.58 -30.11 -16.90
C ALA A 541 7.33 -30.95 -16.54
N GLU A 542 7.06 -31.15 -15.25
CA GLU A 542 5.89 -31.86 -14.72
C GLU A 542 4.63 -30.98 -14.64
N GLY A 543 4.70 -29.73 -15.10
CA GLY A 543 3.59 -28.77 -15.04
C GLY A 543 3.31 -28.22 -13.65
N LYS A 544 4.28 -28.30 -12.71
CA LYS A 544 4.14 -27.75 -11.36
C LYS A 544 4.77 -26.36 -11.28
N ALA A 545 4.13 -25.43 -10.58
CA ALA A 545 4.72 -24.12 -10.34
C ALA A 545 5.90 -24.21 -9.37
N ALA A 546 7.03 -23.61 -9.75
CA ALA A 546 8.25 -23.53 -8.96
C ALA A 546 8.80 -22.09 -8.95
N ARG A 547 9.56 -21.76 -7.91
CA ARG A 547 10.24 -20.47 -7.75
C ARG A 547 11.69 -20.59 -8.17
N ALA A 548 12.19 -19.55 -8.82
CA ALA A 548 13.62 -19.38 -9.05
C ALA A 548 14.25 -18.71 -7.83
N GLU A 549 14.58 -19.49 -6.79
CA GLU A 549 15.06 -18.93 -5.51
C GLU A 549 16.47 -18.32 -5.62
N THR A 550 17.27 -18.80 -6.57
CA THR A 550 18.62 -18.29 -6.84
C THR A 550 18.72 -17.67 -8.24
N PRO A 551 19.65 -16.72 -8.46
CA PRO A 551 19.93 -16.19 -9.80
C PRO A 551 20.28 -17.29 -10.81
N LEU A 552 20.91 -18.37 -10.34
CA LEU A 552 21.21 -19.55 -11.16
C LEU A 552 19.95 -20.28 -11.61
N ASP A 553 18.98 -20.45 -10.73
CA ASP A 553 17.71 -21.10 -11.07
C ASP A 553 16.92 -20.26 -12.06
N GLU A 554 16.92 -18.93 -11.90
CA GLU A 554 16.29 -18.02 -12.86
C GLU A 554 16.96 -18.14 -14.24
N LEU A 555 18.30 -18.13 -14.28
CA LEU A 555 19.09 -18.32 -15.49
C LEU A 555 18.79 -19.66 -16.17
N ARG A 556 18.69 -20.76 -15.41
CA ARG A 556 18.34 -22.08 -15.93
C ARG A 556 16.98 -22.12 -16.58
N VAL A 557 15.99 -21.49 -15.95
CA VAL A 557 14.63 -21.45 -16.47
C VAL A 557 14.54 -20.62 -17.74
N MET A 558 15.16 -19.43 -17.75
CA MET A 558 15.24 -18.59 -18.94
C MET A 558 15.94 -19.32 -20.10
N ALA A 559 17.05 -20.02 -19.81
CA ALA A 559 17.79 -20.80 -20.80
C ALA A 559 16.95 -21.96 -21.36
N ALA A 560 16.23 -22.69 -20.49
CA ALA A 560 15.33 -23.77 -20.89
C ALA A 560 14.16 -23.30 -21.76
N GLN A 561 13.75 -22.04 -21.62
CA GLN A 561 12.71 -21.40 -22.44
C GLN A 561 13.25 -20.77 -23.74
N GLY A 562 14.52 -21.00 -24.07
CA GLY A 562 15.09 -20.58 -25.35
C GLY A 562 15.77 -19.21 -25.35
N ASN A 563 15.93 -18.56 -24.19
CA ASN A 563 16.65 -17.29 -24.14
C ASN A 563 18.14 -17.50 -24.44
N ALA A 564 18.57 -17.05 -25.61
CA ALA A 564 19.94 -17.19 -26.11
C ALA A 564 21.01 -16.59 -25.17
N GLU A 565 20.73 -15.45 -24.53
CA GLU A 565 21.67 -14.83 -23.58
C GLU A 565 21.78 -15.67 -22.31
N ALA A 566 20.65 -16.15 -21.79
CA ALA A 566 20.63 -17.05 -20.64
C ALA A 566 21.34 -18.38 -20.93
N GLN A 567 21.15 -18.95 -22.13
CA GLN A 567 21.86 -20.14 -22.59
C GLN A 567 23.37 -19.89 -22.69
N ALA A 568 23.79 -18.74 -23.22
CA ALA A 568 25.20 -18.37 -23.30
C ALA A 568 25.82 -18.24 -21.91
N GLY A 569 25.15 -17.52 -21.00
CA GLY A 569 25.59 -17.33 -19.62
C GLY A 569 25.66 -18.64 -18.84
N LEU A 570 24.66 -19.51 -18.97
CA LEU A 570 24.66 -20.82 -18.33
C LEU A 570 25.76 -21.73 -18.89
N GLY A 571 25.96 -21.69 -20.22
CA GLY A 571 27.05 -22.39 -20.89
C GLY A 571 28.43 -21.92 -20.43
N GLU A 572 28.63 -20.61 -20.27
CA GLU A 572 29.87 -20.03 -19.74
C GLU A 572 30.09 -20.43 -18.28
N LEU A 573 29.05 -20.40 -17.45
CA LEU A 573 29.12 -20.81 -16.04
C LEU A 573 29.55 -22.29 -15.89
N TYR A 574 28.98 -23.21 -16.68
CA TYR A 574 29.43 -24.61 -16.71
C TYR A 574 30.82 -24.77 -17.33
N PHE A 575 31.22 -23.86 -18.22
CA PHE A 575 32.55 -23.86 -18.84
C PHE A 575 33.64 -23.39 -17.85
N SER A 576 33.45 -22.31 -17.11
CA SER A 576 34.45 -21.81 -16.16
C SER A 576 34.36 -22.49 -14.80
N GLY A 577 33.16 -22.93 -14.40
CA GLY A 577 32.82 -23.13 -13.00
C GLY A 577 32.62 -21.79 -12.27
N GLY A 578 32.00 -21.84 -11.10
CA GLY A 578 31.76 -20.72 -10.20
C GLY A 578 31.61 -21.21 -8.76
N GLU A 579 31.29 -20.28 -7.84
CA GLU A 579 31.15 -20.58 -6.41
C GLU A 579 30.06 -21.64 -6.14
N ASP A 580 28.93 -21.53 -6.86
CA ASP A 580 27.76 -22.42 -6.70
C ASP A 580 27.64 -23.51 -7.78
N VAL A 581 28.50 -23.49 -8.82
CA VAL A 581 28.42 -24.44 -9.95
C VAL A 581 29.79 -24.99 -10.30
N LYS A 582 29.93 -26.32 -10.22
CA LYS A 582 31.12 -27.01 -10.70
C LYS A 582 31.17 -26.97 -12.22
N SER A 583 32.38 -26.82 -12.76
CA SER A 583 32.57 -26.94 -14.21
C SER A 583 32.09 -28.31 -14.69
N ASP A 584 31.23 -28.28 -15.72
CA ASP A 584 30.76 -29.45 -16.45
C ASP A 584 30.89 -29.15 -17.95
N PRO A 585 31.99 -29.61 -18.59
CA PRO A 585 32.24 -29.38 -20.00
C PRO A 585 31.13 -29.90 -20.93
N VAL A 586 30.44 -30.98 -20.57
CA VAL A 586 29.42 -31.60 -21.43
C VAL A 586 28.16 -30.75 -21.40
N GLN A 587 27.73 -30.31 -20.22
CA GLN A 587 26.60 -29.37 -20.09
C GLN A 587 26.90 -28.02 -20.73
N ALA A 588 28.13 -27.51 -20.55
CA ALA A 588 28.59 -26.28 -21.20
C ALA A 588 28.40 -26.37 -22.72
N VAL A 589 28.90 -27.43 -23.36
CA VAL A 589 28.75 -27.65 -24.80
C VAL A 589 27.28 -27.66 -25.23
N GLY A 590 26.41 -28.31 -24.45
CA GLY A 590 24.98 -28.38 -24.74
C GLY A 590 24.35 -26.98 -24.85
N TRP A 591 24.54 -26.15 -23.82
CA TRP A 591 23.99 -24.79 -23.76
C TRP A 591 24.66 -23.83 -24.73
N LEU A 592 25.99 -23.86 -24.83
CA LEU A 592 26.75 -23.04 -25.76
C LEU A 592 26.36 -23.32 -27.21
N ARG A 593 26.08 -24.59 -27.57
CA ARG A 593 25.61 -24.94 -28.92
C ARG A 593 24.26 -24.32 -29.24
N GLN A 594 23.30 -24.37 -28.32
CA GLN A 594 21.99 -23.75 -28.52
C GLN A 594 22.11 -22.23 -28.68
N ALA A 595 22.86 -21.57 -27.80
CA ALA A 595 23.10 -20.12 -27.88
C ALA A 595 23.85 -19.73 -29.16
N ALA A 596 24.87 -20.49 -29.55
CA ALA A 596 25.67 -20.23 -30.74
C ALA A 596 24.86 -20.35 -32.04
N GLN A 597 23.93 -21.31 -32.10
CA GLN A 597 22.98 -21.46 -33.21
C GLN A 597 21.99 -20.28 -33.28
N GLN A 598 21.66 -19.66 -32.15
CA GLN A 598 20.89 -18.42 -32.09
C GLN A 598 21.72 -17.16 -32.36
N GLY A 599 22.99 -17.31 -32.77
CA GLY A 599 23.84 -16.19 -33.18
C GLY A 599 24.67 -15.56 -32.06
N GLN A 600 24.63 -16.07 -30.82
CA GLN A 600 25.34 -15.41 -29.70
C GLN A 600 26.87 -15.48 -29.86
N PRO A 601 27.58 -14.34 -30.04
CA PRO A 601 29.00 -14.34 -30.40
C PRO A 601 29.88 -14.93 -29.30
N ARG A 602 29.58 -14.62 -28.03
CA ARG A 602 30.30 -15.20 -26.88
C ARG A 602 30.16 -16.72 -26.82
N ALA A 603 28.96 -17.23 -27.09
CA ALA A 603 28.71 -18.67 -27.11
C ALA A 603 29.39 -19.37 -28.31
N GLN A 604 29.40 -18.73 -29.49
CA GLN A 604 30.13 -19.22 -30.66
C GLN A 604 31.63 -19.31 -30.38
N PHE A 605 32.22 -18.30 -29.74
CA PHE A 605 33.62 -18.33 -29.32
C PHE A 605 33.92 -19.47 -28.34
N LEU A 606 33.16 -19.58 -27.25
CA LEU A 606 33.37 -20.62 -26.24
C LEU A 606 33.13 -22.04 -26.80
N LEU A 607 32.16 -22.21 -27.70
CA LEU A 607 31.96 -23.48 -28.41
C LEU A 607 33.15 -23.80 -29.33
N GLY A 608 33.72 -22.80 -29.99
CA GLY A 608 34.97 -22.93 -30.75
C GLY A 608 36.12 -23.42 -29.87
N LEU A 609 36.26 -22.88 -28.65
CA LEU A 609 37.25 -23.33 -27.67
C LEU A 609 37.03 -24.79 -27.23
N CYS A 610 35.77 -25.21 -27.05
CA CYS A 610 35.44 -26.61 -26.77
C CYS A 610 35.90 -27.53 -27.90
N TYR A 611 35.67 -27.16 -29.16
CA TYR A 611 36.13 -27.92 -30.34
C TYR A 611 37.65 -27.91 -30.51
N ALA A 612 38.32 -26.79 -30.27
CA ALA A 612 39.77 -26.69 -30.39
C ALA A 612 40.50 -27.58 -29.37
N ASN A 613 39.98 -27.65 -28.14
CA ASN A 613 40.63 -28.33 -27.02
C ASN A 613 40.05 -29.72 -26.71
N GLY A 614 38.95 -30.12 -27.34
CA GLY A 614 38.24 -31.36 -27.00
C GLY A 614 37.58 -31.31 -25.61
N ARG A 615 37.11 -30.13 -25.19
CA ARG A 615 36.53 -29.92 -23.86
C ARG A 615 35.02 -30.17 -23.89
N GLY A 616 34.59 -31.32 -23.34
CA GLY A 616 33.19 -31.73 -23.29
C GLY A 616 32.63 -32.32 -24.60
N LEU A 617 33.47 -32.40 -25.64
CA LEU A 617 33.19 -33.00 -26.94
C LEU A 617 34.49 -33.45 -27.61
N ALA A 618 34.43 -34.21 -28.70
CA ALA A 618 35.62 -34.63 -29.43
C ALA A 618 36.32 -33.45 -30.11
N LYS A 619 37.66 -33.37 -29.97
CA LYS A 619 38.48 -32.32 -30.58
C LYS A 619 38.27 -32.30 -32.11
N ASN A 620 37.93 -31.13 -32.65
CA ASN A 620 37.79 -30.87 -34.08
C ASN A 620 38.13 -29.41 -34.39
N VAL A 621 39.36 -29.16 -34.82
CA VAL A 621 39.85 -27.81 -35.06
C VAL A 621 39.18 -27.14 -36.27
N GLY A 622 38.71 -27.91 -37.25
CA GLY A 622 37.97 -27.37 -38.39
C GLY A 622 36.61 -26.79 -37.98
N GLU A 623 35.88 -27.49 -37.11
CA GLU A 623 34.65 -26.95 -36.50
C GLU A 623 34.95 -25.73 -35.60
N ALA A 624 36.06 -25.76 -34.86
CA ALA A 624 36.49 -24.61 -34.07
C ALA A 624 36.71 -23.36 -34.93
N ALA A 625 37.40 -23.50 -36.07
CA ALA A 625 37.61 -22.41 -37.02
C ALA A 625 36.28 -21.85 -37.55
N ARG A 626 35.30 -22.72 -37.84
CA ARG A 626 33.97 -22.25 -38.29
C ARG A 626 33.29 -21.41 -37.23
N TRP A 627 33.26 -21.87 -35.97
CA TRP A 627 32.62 -21.14 -34.88
C TRP A 627 33.34 -19.84 -34.52
N TYR A 628 34.68 -19.86 -34.50
CA TYR A 628 35.45 -18.63 -34.33
C TYR A 628 35.18 -17.62 -35.44
N ARG A 629 35.07 -18.06 -36.70
CA ARG A 629 34.76 -17.15 -37.81
C ARG A 629 33.42 -16.46 -37.64
N LEU A 630 32.39 -17.19 -37.20
CA LEU A 630 31.08 -16.61 -36.92
C LEU A 630 31.15 -15.55 -35.79
N ALA A 631 31.86 -15.84 -34.70
CA ALA A 631 32.04 -14.89 -33.59
C ALA A 631 32.89 -13.67 -34.02
N ALA A 632 33.96 -13.91 -34.76
CA ALA A 632 34.90 -12.89 -35.24
C ALA A 632 34.24 -11.88 -36.19
N LEU A 633 33.33 -12.36 -37.05
CA LEU A 633 32.52 -11.52 -37.95
C LEU A 633 31.48 -10.66 -37.22
N GLN A 634 31.17 -10.99 -35.97
CA GLN A 634 30.35 -10.15 -35.08
C GLN A 634 31.21 -9.19 -34.24
N GLY A 635 32.54 -9.29 -34.36
CA GLY A 635 33.49 -8.42 -33.68
C GLY A 635 34.08 -8.98 -32.39
N ASP A 636 33.95 -10.28 -32.11
CA ASP A 636 34.60 -10.90 -30.95
C ASP A 636 36.13 -10.97 -31.16
N GLY A 637 36.87 -10.16 -30.39
CA GLY A 637 38.33 -10.04 -30.55
C GLY A 637 39.11 -11.29 -30.17
N PHE A 638 38.62 -12.11 -29.22
CA PHE A 638 39.26 -13.38 -28.88
C PHE A 638 39.12 -14.40 -30.00
N ALA A 639 37.96 -14.46 -30.65
CA ALA A 639 37.74 -15.30 -31.82
C ALA A 639 38.61 -14.87 -33.02
N GLN A 640 38.79 -13.55 -33.23
CA GLN A 640 39.69 -13.01 -34.25
C GLN A 640 41.15 -13.43 -34.02
N ILE A 641 41.65 -13.33 -32.77
CA ILE A 641 42.99 -13.80 -32.41
C ILE A 641 43.15 -15.29 -32.70
N ASN A 642 42.18 -16.10 -32.27
CA ASN A 642 42.25 -17.55 -32.45
C ASN A 642 42.18 -17.96 -33.93
N LEU A 643 41.39 -17.28 -34.77
CA LEU A 643 41.45 -17.49 -36.22
C LEU A 643 42.81 -17.14 -36.80
N GLY A 644 43.41 -16.03 -36.37
CA GLY A 644 44.75 -15.63 -36.77
C GLY A 644 45.77 -16.73 -36.52
N PHE A 645 45.71 -17.36 -35.34
CA PHE A 645 46.57 -18.50 -35.01
C PHE A 645 46.27 -19.75 -35.86
N LEU A 646 44.99 -20.11 -36.07
CA LEU A 646 44.62 -21.29 -36.86
C LEU A 646 45.10 -21.17 -38.32
N TYR A 647 44.94 -20.00 -38.95
CA TYR A 647 45.45 -19.74 -40.31
C TYR A 647 46.97 -19.71 -40.38
N GLY A 648 47.66 -19.17 -39.37
CA GLY A 648 49.12 -19.14 -39.33
C GLY A 648 49.74 -20.53 -39.16
N ALA A 649 49.11 -21.39 -38.37
CA ALA A 649 49.56 -22.76 -38.10
C ALA A 649 49.09 -23.77 -39.16
N GLY A 650 48.01 -23.48 -39.90
CA GLY A 650 47.37 -24.45 -40.81
C GLY A 650 46.61 -25.55 -40.07
N GLU A 651 46.10 -25.26 -38.87
CA GLU A 651 45.37 -26.22 -38.05
C GLU A 651 43.86 -26.08 -38.28
N GLY A 652 43.21 -27.12 -38.82
CA GLY A 652 41.77 -27.10 -39.10
C GLY A 652 41.35 -26.21 -40.28
N VAL A 653 42.23 -25.34 -40.76
CA VAL A 653 42.11 -24.54 -41.99
C VAL A 653 43.43 -24.62 -42.77
N ALA A 654 43.39 -24.40 -44.07
CA ALA A 654 44.61 -24.31 -44.87
C ALA A 654 45.48 -23.15 -44.38
N ARG A 655 46.81 -23.37 -44.31
CA ARG A 655 47.75 -22.34 -43.88
C ARG A 655 47.68 -21.15 -44.84
N ASP A 656 47.41 -19.96 -44.30
CA ASP A 656 47.30 -18.72 -45.05
C ASP A 656 47.83 -17.56 -44.20
N GLU A 657 49.00 -17.05 -44.56
CA GLU A 657 49.68 -15.98 -43.85
C GLU A 657 48.94 -14.62 -43.99
N ILE A 658 48.22 -14.40 -45.08
CA ILE A 658 47.48 -13.17 -45.34
C ILE A 658 46.20 -13.13 -44.50
N GLU A 659 45.46 -14.25 -44.44
CA GLU A 659 44.30 -14.37 -43.55
C GLU A 659 44.73 -14.28 -42.08
N ALA A 660 45.84 -14.91 -41.70
CA ALA A 660 46.37 -14.84 -40.33
C ALA A 660 46.66 -13.39 -39.91
N LEU A 661 47.43 -12.65 -40.72
CA LEU A 661 47.74 -11.25 -40.46
C LEU A 661 46.48 -10.36 -40.59
N GLY A 662 45.55 -10.69 -41.47
CA GLY A 662 44.26 -10.01 -41.60
C GLY A 662 43.47 -10.03 -40.31
N TRP A 663 43.17 -11.22 -39.77
CA TRP A 663 42.41 -11.38 -38.53
C TRP A 663 43.14 -10.78 -37.31
N LEU A 664 44.46 -10.93 -37.21
CA LEU A 664 45.25 -10.31 -36.12
C LEU A 664 45.24 -8.77 -36.18
N ASN A 665 45.27 -8.19 -37.38
CA ASN A 665 45.15 -6.74 -37.55
C ASN A 665 43.76 -6.23 -37.15
N VAL A 666 42.68 -6.97 -37.47
CA VAL A 666 41.34 -6.64 -36.98
C VAL A 666 41.28 -6.75 -35.45
N ALA A 667 41.83 -7.82 -34.88
CA ALA A 667 41.87 -8.01 -33.43
C ALA A 667 42.63 -6.90 -32.71
N ALA A 668 43.73 -6.40 -33.28
CA ALA A 668 44.51 -5.30 -32.72
C ALA A 668 43.75 -3.96 -32.67
N THR A 669 42.64 -3.85 -33.42
CA THR A 669 41.71 -2.71 -33.36
C THR A 669 40.49 -2.95 -32.47
N SER A 670 40.39 -4.13 -31.86
CA SER A 670 39.35 -4.52 -30.90
C SER A 670 39.85 -4.40 -29.45
N ASP A 671 38.95 -4.53 -28.47
CA ASP A 671 39.28 -4.45 -27.04
C ASP A 671 40.00 -5.70 -26.48
N ALA A 672 40.44 -6.62 -27.33
CA ALA A 672 41.10 -7.85 -26.89
C ALA A 672 42.50 -7.58 -26.30
N PRO A 673 42.79 -8.08 -25.09
CA PRO A 673 44.09 -7.85 -24.44
C PRO A 673 45.23 -8.49 -25.23
N ASP A 674 46.37 -7.79 -25.26
CA ASP A 674 47.59 -8.19 -25.96
C ASP A 674 47.46 -8.42 -27.48
N ALA A 675 46.31 -8.12 -28.10
CA ALA A 675 46.07 -8.32 -29.53
C ALA A 675 47.10 -7.59 -30.42
N ALA A 676 47.46 -6.35 -30.07
CA ALA A 676 48.49 -5.59 -30.76
C ALA A 676 49.88 -6.24 -30.65
N LYS A 677 50.24 -6.77 -29.47
CA LYS A 677 51.52 -7.47 -29.28
C LYS A 677 51.57 -8.79 -30.05
N ILE A 678 50.46 -9.52 -30.09
CA ILE A 678 50.33 -10.77 -30.86
C ILE A 678 50.49 -10.48 -32.36
N ARG A 679 49.81 -9.44 -32.86
CA ARG A 679 49.99 -8.95 -34.24
C ARG A 679 51.46 -8.60 -34.51
N ASP A 680 52.09 -7.80 -33.66
CA ASP A 680 53.50 -7.38 -33.84
C ASP A 680 54.46 -8.58 -33.84
N GLY A 681 54.15 -9.60 -33.05
CA GLY A 681 54.84 -10.89 -33.07
C GLY A 681 54.73 -11.58 -34.44
N ALA A 682 53.52 -11.66 -35.00
CA ALA A 682 53.27 -12.27 -36.30
C ALA A 682 53.92 -11.47 -37.45
N GLU A 683 53.86 -10.13 -37.42
CA GLU A 683 54.47 -9.27 -38.45
C GLU A 683 56.01 -9.41 -38.50
N ARG A 684 56.68 -9.65 -37.36
CA ARG A 684 58.14 -9.86 -37.32
C ARG A 684 58.61 -11.11 -38.06
N GLY A 685 57.75 -12.13 -38.18
CA GLY A 685 58.04 -13.37 -38.90
C GLY A 685 57.63 -13.36 -40.36
N ALA A 686 56.97 -12.29 -40.82
CA ALA A 686 56.33 -12.20 -42.13
C ALA A 686 57.12 -11.35 -43.13
N THR A 687 56.91 -11.61 -44.43
CA THR A 687 57.51 -10.76 -45.47
C THR A 687 56.83 -9.39 -45.54
N PRO A 688 57.53 -8.31 -45.93
CA PRO A 688 56.91 -6.98 -46.06
C PRO A 688 55.69 -6.95 -46.99
N THR A 689 55.71 -7.77 -48.04
CA THR A 689 54.58 -7.96 -48.97
C THR A 689 53.39 -8.65 -48.31
N ALA A 690 53.61 -9.66 -47.48
CA ALA A 690 52.55 -10.33 -46.71
C ALA A 690 51.95 -9.41 -45.64
N VAL A 691 52.78 -8.58 -44.98
CA VAL A 691 52.30 -7.57 -44.02
C VAL A 691 51.38 -6.55 -44.70
N LEU A 692 51.77 -6.03 -45.87
CA LEU A 692 50.93 -5.09 -46.61
C LEU A 692 49.61 -5.72 -47.06
N ALA A 693 49.65 -6.95 -47.61
CA ALA A 693 48.47 -7.69 -48.03
C ALA A 693 47.54 -8.02 -46.85
N GLY A 694 48.11 -8.42 -45.71
CA GLY A 694 47.36 -8.68 -44.47
C GLY A 694 46.62 -7.43 -43.95
N ARG A 695 47.25 -6.25 -44.02
CA ARG A 695 46.60 -4.97 -43.67
C ARG A 695 45.44 -4.62 -44.61
N GLN A 696 45.59 -4.86 -45.91
CA GLN A 696 44.49 -4.69 -46.87
C GLN A 696 43.34 -5.68 -46.58
N ARG A 697 43.68 -6.94 -46.27
CA ARG A 697 42.68 -7.93 -45.89
C ARG A 697 41.93 -7.53 -44.61
N ALA A 698 42.63 -6.97 -43.63
CA ALA A 698 42.03 -6.46 -42.40
C ALA A 698 41.01 -5.35 -42.65
N GLN A 699 41.28 -4.43 -43.59
CA GLN A 699 40.32 -3.40 -43.99
C GLN A 699 39.05 -4.01 -44.59
N ALA A 700 39.21 -5.01 -45.46
CA ALA A 700 38.07 -5.73 -46.03
C ALA A 700 37.26 -6.48 -44.94
N LEU A 701 37.93 -7.12 -44.00
CA LEU A 701 37.29 -7.80 -42.86
C LEU A 701 36.56 -6.82 -41.93
N GLN A 702 37.13 -5.63 -41.67
CA GLN A 702 36.46 -4.58 -40.91
C GLN A 702 35.18 -4.10 -41.60
N ALA A 703 35.22 -3.97 -42.94
CA ALA A 703 34.02 -3.63 -43.72
C ALA A 703 32.96 -4.74 -43.64
N GLU A 704 33.36 -6.01 -43.69
CA GLU A 704 32.49 -7.17 -43.52
C GLU A 704 31.83 -7.19 -42.13
N ILE A 705 32.61 -6.98 -41.06
CA ILE A 705 32.11 -6.88 -39.68
C ILE A 705 31.14 -5.70 -39.54
N ALA A 706 31.47 -4.54 -40.10
CA ALA A 706 30.61 -3.36 -40.06
C ALA A 706 29.32 -3.53 -40.87
N ALA A 707 29.34 -4.32 -41.94
CA ALA A 707 28.14 -4.68 -42.70
C ALA A 707 27.28 -5.66 -41.89
N ASN A 708 27.90 -6.67 -41.27
CA ASN A 708 27.20 -7.67 -40.47
C ASN A 708 26.51 -7.04 -39.24
N LYS A 709 27.16 -6.08 -38.57
CA LYS A 709 26.56 -5.29 -37.48
C LYS A 709 25.36 -4.46 -37.93
N ARG A 710 25.34 -3.98 -39.18
CA ARG A 710 24.22 -3.19 -39.73
C ARG A 710 23.03 -4.04 -40.16
N GLY A 711 23.25 -5.31 -40.53
CA GLY A 711 22.19 -6.26 -40.88
C GLY A 711 21.52 -6.94 -39.68
N ALA A 712 22.06 -6.77 -38.47
CA ALA A 712 21.58 -7.39 -37.24
C ALA A 712 20.68 -6.48 -36.37
N HIS A 713 20.35 -5.27 -36.85
CA HIS A 713 19.49 -4.29 -36.16
C HIS A 713 18.08 -4.22 -36.72
#